data_AF-A0A182WHL4-F1
#
_entry.id   AF-A0A182WHL4-F1
#
_cell.length_a   1.000
_cell.length_b   1.000
_cell.length_c   1.000
_cell.angle_alpha   90.00
_cell.angle_beta   90.00
_cell.angle_gamma   90.00
#
_symmetry.space_group_name_H-M   'P 1'
#
loop_
_entity.id
_entity.type
_entity.pdbx_description
1 polymer ?
#
loop_
_entity_poly.entity_id
_entity_poly.type
_entity_poly.pdbx_seq_one_letter_code
_entity_poly.pdbx_strand_id
1 'polypeptide(L)'
;MDEVQTIEAAVLSFYRGGSEQQKETHKWLQQVQNSPQAWSFCWELMQLNKSSEIQFFGAITLNSKLRSDWVEVPKEAHHELKQKLLETIVLFGNGPKIVLNRLCISLGLFIVHMLRHPTVIEEVTNMFLHEQLGNLSKVTQIEILMAVLEGIPEEVKTIRTQIPRPVVCDELNRNAEFVMQTVVTYLNEKLSHSAVEPHDMNGLINAAKCTGTWVTHGNVHLNDREAMIQTLLKAVHYCYWKEPKDDGCLMPEENELAETALKSLANIISSYATQSTKYSFTIINYMKLFLDVLVPILDAEYKENNDNENLALIIYALFISTLECFSSAIFAGIATDSEEVAKVYTRTVDMLIKCTDKPGTYPVDESCSTYAMEFWYMLQEEVLSMDNGERKKRCLEAIKPVYAHVVKVLVRKSQLPTESSLHKWNDDDLEAFRCYRQDIGDTLLSCHDVLNDLMLDVLSEALDESIMYLSYDPQSTESWTLLEATIHAFCSIAQKIEYTEHQQIVKLLKILNEIPYEKYNDKLFGMALETVGAYSEWIGDNPKYLPSAITLLVKGLNSTKASQATLGLKDLTSECQKEVIPYALPLLDACRTALQEGHLKNAEMIRLMYTVGNILSVISYENIILYLDAMVSPCFEELQIHVQNNDRTEPTKARVVLRLEMISKLFSSLNIRKPTEGDMDKGLGPDAQKLPFPGTPLPGAPVQPILLILEKTMGLLKDLCTLWIHDETVIDTLCKALQQALTNLMDDIKPLLTEMCCLVLSILNTNCVVSAADIAGNFILMFYKDQDSRQLMVQLFTAIMDYNFNQMQQNLGKLSRIADLIETFYAFNTRISKKIPICYSEVQVDCMKLVDFATKCMMLPETGPMKKSVAFITMFVKESTNHPVMMNVVLAQGENIVRSTFLCIGGTALRTQVEIFADIFLALNFRYPTEFIQWMKLLEITNFPTAFVSANDKEQFMRKVIKERVNKRLVQDHVRKFAALCRNIVEYENK
;
A
#
# COMPACT_ATOMS: atom_id res chain seq x y z
N MET A 1 -36.64 -37.64 13.91
CA MET A 1 -37.42 -36.41 13.63
C MET A 1 -36.80 -35.22 14.34
N ASP A 2 -35.80 -34.54 13.81
CA ASP A 2 -34.67 -35.03 13.02
C ASP A 2 -33.61 -33.93 13.14
N GLU A 3 -32.44 -34.28 13.66
CA GLU A 3 -31.29 -33.37 13.73
C GLU A 3 -31.00 -32.81 12.33
N VAL A 4 -31.15 -33.63 11.30
CA VAL A 4 -31.06 -33.25 9.88
C VAL A 4 -32.13 -32.25 9.45
N GLN A 5 -33.40 -32.40 9.84
CA GLN A 5 -34.47 -31.43 9.53
C GLN A 5 -34.23 -30.08 10.21
N THR A 6 -33.63 -30.10 11.40
CA THR A 6 -33.25 -28.87 12.12
C THR A 6 -32.12 -28.15 11.40
N ILE A 7 -31.13 -28.90 10.90
CA ILE A 7 -30.03 -28.37 10.09
C ILE A 7 -30.56 -27.80 8.77
N GLU A 8 -31.47 -28.49 8.10
CA GLU A 8 -32.11 -28.01 6.87
C GLU A 8 -32.85 -26.68 7.08
N ALA A 9 -33.65 -26.59 8.14
CA ALA A 9 -34.36 -25.37 8.50
C ALA A 9 -33.39 -24.22 8.80
N ALA A 10 -32.28 -24.51 9.49
CA ALA A 10 -31.24 -23.53 9.78
C ALA A 10 -30.50 -23.06 8.50
N VAL A 11 -30.16 -23.98 7.58
CA VAL A 11 -29.54 -23.61 6.30
C VAL A 11 -30.46 -22.70 5.50
N LEU A 12 -31.74 -23.07 5.37
CA LEU A 12 -32.73 -22.23 4.67
C LEU A 12 -32.93 -20.87 5.37
N SER A 13 -32.93 -20.85 6.71
CA SER A 13 -32.99 -19.62 7.51
C SER A 13 -31.76 -18.74 7.29
N PHE A 14 -30.58 -19.32 7.06
CA PHE A 14 -29.38 -18.56 6.73
C PHE A 14 -29.48 -17.90 5.35
N TYR A 15 -29.95 -18.63 4.33
CA TYR A 15 -30.11 -18.05 2.99
C TYR A 15 -31.27 -17.06 2.88
N ARG A 16 -32.30 -17.15 3.74
CA ARG A 16 -33.54 -16.34 3.65
C ARG A 16 -33.73 -15.30 4.77
N GLY A 17 -32.89 -15.32 5.80
CA GLY A 17 -33.02 -14.46 6.98
C GLY A 17 -32.39 -13.07 6.82
N GLY A 18 -32.74 -12.15 7.73
CA GLY A 18 -32.09 -10.83 7.82
C GLY A 18 -30.69 -10.89 8.43
N SER A 19 -29.91 -9.81 8.31
CA SER A 19 -28.48 -9.77 8.68
C SER A 19 -28.16 -10.30 10.10
N GLU A 20 -28.98 -9.96 11.10
CA GLU A 20 -28.76 -10.41 12.49
C GLU A 20 -29.03 -11.90 12.67
N GLN A 21 -30.12 -12.41 12.09
CA GLN A 21 -30.47 -13.83 12.10
C GLN A 21 -29.46 -14.67 11.30
N GLN A 22 -28.93 -14.15 10.19
CA GLN A 22 -27.86 -14.79 9.43
C GLN A 22 -26.61 -14.98 10.28
N LYS A 23 -26.23 -13.98 11.08
CA LYS A 23 -25.04 -14.04 11.94
C LYS A 23 -25.15 -15.12 13.01
N GLU A 24 -26.30 -15.19 13.69
CA GLU A 24 -26.55 -16.22 14.72
C GLU A 24 -26.62 -17.62 14.10
N THR A 25 -27.34 -17.75 12.99
CA THR A 25 -27.50 -19.02 12.27
C THR A 25 -26.16 -19.51 11.72
N HIS A 26 -25.34 -18.62 11.17
CA HIS A 26 -24.00 -18.96 10.68
C HIS A 26 -23.10 -19.50 11.79
N LYS A 27 -23.09 -18.86 12.96
CA LYS A 27 -22.31 -19.30 14.11
C LYS A 27 -22.73 -20.69 14.58
N TRP A 28 -24.04 -20.95 14.59
CA TRP A 28 -24.57 -22.28 14.93
C TRP A 28 -24.20 -23.32 13.87
N LEU A 29 -24.38 -23.01 12.58
CA LEU A 29 -24.02 -23.91 11.48
C LEU A 29 -22.51 -24.24 11.48
N GLN A 30 -21.64 -23.28 11.81
CA GLN A 30 -20.20 -23.55 11.99
C GLN A 30 -19.92 -24.54 13.11
N GLN A 31 -20.63 -24.43 14.24
CA GLN A 31 -20.50 -25.39 15.35
C GLN A 31 -20.96 -26.79 14.92
N VAL A 32 -22.07 -26.86 14.17
CA VAL A 32 -22.61 -28.11 13.63
C VAL A 32 -21.64 -28.76 12.63
N GLN A 33 -21.00 -27.98 11.76
CA GLN A 33 -20.00 -28.46 10.80
C GLN A 33 -18.77 -29.08 11.47
N ASN A 34 -18.37 -28.56 12.62
CA ASN A 34 -17.23 -29.07 13.37
C ASN A 34 -17.58 -30.31 14.21
N SER A 35 -18.86 -30.67 14.33
CA SER A 35 -19.30 -31.81 15.14
C SER A 35 -18.92 -33.15 14.49
N PRO A 36 -18.62 -34.22 15.26
CA PRO A 36 -18.34 -35.55 14.70
C PRO A 36 -19.49 -36.12 13.86
N GLN A 37 -20.73 -35.74 14.19
CA GLN A 37 -21.96 -36.17 13.49
C GLN A 37 -21.99 -35.71 12.03
N ALA A 38 -21.21 -34.67 11.66
CA ALA A 38 -21.11 -34.14 10.32
C ALA A 38 -20.66 -35.17 9.28
N TRP A 39 -19.86 -36.17 9.65
CA TRP A 39 -19.48 -37.27 8.74
C TRP A 39 -20.67 -38.13 8.29
N SER A 40 -21.74 -38.17 9.09
CA SER A 40 -22.96 -38.92 8.77
C SER A 40 -23.96 -38.04 8.03
N PHE A 41 -24.36 -36.92 8.62
CA PHE A 41 -25.49 -36.14 8.08
C PHE A 41 -25.14 -35.44 6.77
N CYS A 42 -23.88 -35.15 6.46
CA CYS A 42 -23.52 -34.45 5.21
C CYS A 42 -24.03 -35.19 3.97
N TRP A 43 -23.99 -36.53 3.98
CA TRP A 43 -24.52 -37.38 2.90
C TRP A 43 -26.04 -37.34 2.83
N GLU A 44 -26.71 -37.28 3.98
CA GLU A 44 -28.16 -37.15 4.03
C GLU A 44 -28.60 -35.80 3.46
N LEU A 45 -27.87 -34.72 3.73
CA LEU A 45 -28.13 -33.39 3.16
C LEU A 45 -27.91 -33.32 1.64
N MET A 46 -27.11 -34.22 1.07
CA MET A 46 -26.85 -34.33 -0.36
C MET A 46 -27.82 -35.26 -1.11
N GLN A 47 -29.03 -35.50 -0.57
CA GLN A 47 -30.05 -36.29 -1.28
C GLN A 47 -30.72 -35.47 -2.41
N LEU A 48 -31.12 -36.14 -3.49
CA LEU A 48 -31.73 -35.52 -4.68
C LEU A 48 -33.08 -34.82 -4.41
N ASN A 49 -33.77 -35.17 -3.33
CA ASN A 49 -35.04 -34.57 -2.93
C ASN A 49 -34.88 -33.23 -2.18
N LYS A 50 -33.66 -32.76 -1.93
CA LYS A 50 -33.35 -31.54 -1.18
C LYS A 50 -32.99 -30.39 -2.12
N SER A 51 -33.08 -29.15 -1.63
CA SER A 51 -32.73 -27.97 -2.43
C SER A 51 -31.21 -27.83 -2.62
N SER A 52 -30.78 -27.08 -3.64
CA SER A 52 -29.37 -26.87 -3.95
C SER A 52 -28.59 -26.20 -2.82
N GLU A 53 -29.21 -25.34 -2.03
CA GLU A 53 -28.60 -24.68 -0.87
C GLU A 53 -28.25 -25.69 0.24
N ILE A 54 -29.17 -26.63 0.49
CA ILE A 54 -28.99 -27.70 1.48
C ILE A 54 -27.93 -28.69 1.00
N GLN A 55 -28.00 -29.09 -0.26
CA GLN A 55 -27.02 -29.98 -0.89
C GLN A 55 -25.62 -29.36 -0.87
N PHE A 56 -25.51 -28.07 -1.16
CA PHE A 56 -24.24 -27.34 -1.07
C PHE A 56 -23.71 -27.29 0.37
N PHE A 57 -24.58 -27.09 1.37
CA PHE A 57 -24.17 -27.17 2.77
C PHE A 57 -23.66 -28.57 3.16
N GLY A 58 -24.27 -29.64 2.64
CA GLY A 58 -23.76 -31.00 2.77
C GLY A 58 -22.36 -31.16 2.18
N ALA A 59 -22.16 -30.72 0.94
CA ALA A 59 -20.88 -30.82 0.23
C ALA A 59 -19.76 -29.98 0.87
N ILE A 60 -20.04 -28.75 1.32
CA ILE A 60 -19.05 -27.91 2.00
C ILE A 60 -18.71 -28.45 3.40
N THR A 61 -19.68 -29.07 4.08
CA THR A 61 -19.44 -29.74 5.37
C THR A 61 -18.48 -30.91 5.21
N LEU A 62 -18.71 -31.76 4.20
CA LEU A 62 -17.79 -32.85 3.86
C LEU A 62 -16.40 -32.32 3.52
N ASN A 63 -16.31 -31.26 2.71
CA ASN A 63 -15.05 -30.63 2.35
C ASN A 63 -14.29 -30.11 3.58
N SER A 64 -14.97 -29.42 4.50
CA SER A 64 -14.39 -28.93 5.76
C SER A 64 -13.87 -30.08 6.63
N LYS A 65 -14.66 -31.16 6.75
CA LYS A 65 -14.29 -32.36 7.49
C LYS A 65 -13.06 -33.06 6.91
N LEU A 66 -12.98 -33.22 5.58
CA LEU A 66 -11.79 -33.75 4.91
C LEU A 66 -10.56 -32.86 5.11
N ARG A 67 -10.74 -31.54 5.18
CA ARG A 67 -9.64 -30.57 5.33
C ARG A 67 -9.08 -30.52 6.76
N SER A 68 -9.95 -30.50 7.76
CA SER A 68 -9.58 -30.20 9.15
C SER A 68 -9.53 -31.43 10.05
N ASP A 69 -10.39 -32.41 9.80
CA ASP A 69 -10.71 -33.49 10.74
C ASP A 69 -10.40 -34.89 10.19
N TRP A 70 -9.47 -34.99 9.24
CA TRP A 70 -9.06 -36.28 8.64
C TRP A 70 -8.60 -37.32 9.67
N VAL A 71 -8.11 -36.88 10.84
CA VAL A 71 -7.73 -37.75 11.96
C VAL A 71 -8.91 -38.59 12.49
N GLU A 72 -10.14 -38.11 12.31
CA GLU A 72 -11.35 -38.81 12.74
C GLU A 72 -11.69 -40.01 11.83
N VAL A 73 -11.11 -40.09 10.63
CA VAL A 73 -11.41 -41.14 9.65
C VAL A 73 -10.51 -42.37 9.88
N PRO A 74 -11.06 -43.56 10.20
CA PRO A 74 -10.28 -44.78 10.37
C PRO A 74 -9.82 -45.34 9.01
N LYS A 75 -8.65 -45.99 9.00
CA LYS A 75 -8.02 -46.50 7.76
C LYS A 75 -8.88 -47.51 7.01
N GLU A 76 -9.64 -48.29 7.75
CA GLU A 76 -10.55 -49.31 7.23
C GLU A 76 -11.71 -48.69 6.44
N ALA A 77 -12.12 -47.46 6.78
CA ALA A 77 -13.20 -46.74 6.13
C ALA A 77 -12.76 -45.95 4.88
N HIS A 78 -11.46 -45.89 4.57
CA HIS A 78 -10.97 -45.11 3.42
C HIS A 78 -11.56 -45.59 2.08
N HIS A 79 -11.68 -46.91 1.89
CA HIS A 79 -12.24 -47.48 0.67
C HIS A 79 -13.74 -47.16 0.53
N GLU A 80 -14.50 -47.32 1.62
CA GLU A 80 -15.93 -46.99 1.65
C GLU A 80 -16.16 -45.49 1.38
N LEU A 81 -15.34 -44.62 1.98
CA LEU A 81 -15.39 -43.18 1.77
C LEU A 81 -15.09 -42.80 0.31
N LYS A 82 -14.08 -43.43 -0.33
CA LYS A 82 -13.77 -43.26 -1.76
C LYS A 82 -14.97 -43.63 -2.62
N GLN A 83 -15.55 -44.81 -2.38
CA GLN A 83 -16.69 -45.32 -3.15
C GLN A 83 -17.91 -44.40 -3.01
N LYS A 84 -18.26 -44.03 -1.77
CA LYS A 84 -19.41 -43.16 -1.51
C LYS A 84 -19.24 -41.77 -2.13
N LEU A 85 -18.03 -41.22 -2.11
CA LEU A 85 -17.71 -39.96 -2.76
C LEU A 85 -17.86 -40.05 -4.29
N LEU A 86 -17.35 -41.11 -4.91
CA LEU A 86 -17.48 -41.35 -6.36
C LEU A 86 -18.95 -41.56 -6.77
N GLU A 87 -19.71 -42.35 -6.02
CA GLU A 87 -21.15 -42.55 -6.25
C GLU A 87 -21.92 -41.22 -6.16
N THR A 88 -21.56 -40.37 -5.19
CA THR A 88 -22.17 -39.03 -5.04
C THR A 88 -21.78 -38.11 -6.19
N ILE A 89 -20.53 -38.15 -6.66
CA ILE A 89 -20.10 -37.39 -7.85
C ILE A 89 -20.87 -37.82 -9.09
N VAL A 90 -21.07 -39.12 -9.30
CA VAL A 90 -21.88 -39.66 -10.41
C VAL A 90 -23.33 -39.18 -10.30
N LEU A 91 -23.90 -39.20 -9.09
CA LEU A 91 -25.26 -38.71 -8.84
C LEU A 91 -25.44 -37.23 -9.19
N PHE A 92 -24.44 -36.40 -8.86
CA PHE A 92 -24.47 -34.95 -9.07
C PHE A 92 -23.83 -34.48 -10.39
N GLY A 93 -23.32 -35.38 -11.24
CA GLY A 93 -22.64 -34.99 -12.48
C GLY A 93 -23.53 -34.21 -13.46
N ASN A 94 -24.84 -34.46 -13.44
CA ASN A 94 -25.85 -33.68 -14.17
C ASN A 94 -26.68 -32.74 -13.26
N GLY A 95 -26.25 -32.57 -12.00
CA GLY A 95 -26.93 -31.78 -10.98
C GLY A 95 -26.39 -30.34 -10.87
N PRO A 96 -26.65 -29.64 -9.74
CA PRO A 96 -26.16 -28.28 -9.54
C PRO A 96 -24.63 -28.19 -9.55
N LYS A 97 -24.06 -27.41 -10.48
CA LYS A 97 -22.60 -27.23 -10.64
C LYS A 97 -21.88 -26.84 -9.34
N ILE A 98 -22.50 -26.02 -8.49
CA ILE A 98 -21.92 -25.60 -7.20
C ILE A 98 -21.65 -26.77 -6.25
N VAL A 99 -22.50 -27.81 -6.30
CA VAL A 99 -22.37 -29.02 -5.47
C VAL A 99 -21.31 -29.92 -6.10
N LEU A 100 -21.38 -30.14 -7.42
CA LEU A 100 -20.43 -30.95 -8.16
C LEU A 100 -18.99 -30.44 -8.00
N ASN A 101 -18.76 -29.13 -8.17
CA ASN A 101 -17.44 -28.53 -8.00
C ASN A 101 -16.90 -28.76 -6.58
N ARG A 102 -17.74 -28.63 -5.56
CA ARG A 102 -17.34 -28.87 -4.16
C ARG A 102 -17.02 -30.35 -3.89
N LEU A 103 -17.71 -31.27 -4.56
CA LEU A 103 -17.42 -32.70 -4.52
C LEU A 103 -16.12 -33.04 -5.25
N CYS A 104 -15.84 -32.41 -6.39
CA CYS A 104 -14.56 -32.56 -7.11
C CYS A 104 -13.37 -32.13 -6.23
N ILE A 105 -13.49 -30.99 -5.55
CA ILE A 105 -12.49 -30.53 -4.57
C ILE A 105 -12.36 -31.54 -3.42
N SER A 106 -13.47 -32.07 -2.93
CA SER A 106 -13.47 -33.09 -1.86
C SER A 106 -12.77 -34.38 -2.30
N LEU A 107 -12.91 -34.78 -3.57
CA LEU A 107 -12.16 -35.91 -4.14
C LEU A 107 -10.68 -35.60 -4.26
N GLY A 108 -10.32 -34.38 -4.68
CA GLY A 108 -8.93 -33.90 -4.65
C GLY A 108 -8.30 -33.97 -3.25
N LEU A 109 -9.01 -33.46 -2.23
CA LEU A 109 -8.60 -33.54 -0.82
C LEU A 109 -8.39 -35.00 -0.36
N PHE A 110 -9.32 -35.87 -0.70
CA PHE A 110 -9.19 -37.30 -0.40
C PHE A 110 -7.95 -37.90 -1.06
N ILE A 111 -7.71 -37.61 -2.34
CA ILE A 111 -6.52 -38.06 -3.07
C ILE A 111 -5.24 -37.59 -2.36
N VAL A 112 -5.18 -36.32 -1.93
CA VAL A 112 -4.04 -35.75 -1.21
C VAL A 112 -3.72 -36.53 0.07
N HIS A 113 -4.74 -36.89 0.86
CA HIS A 113 -4.54 -37.73 2.05
C HIS A 113 -4.11 -39.15 1.74
N MET A 114 -4.46 -39.64 0.56
CA MET A 114 -4.14 -40.99 0.08
C MET A 114 -2.80 -41.09 -0.67
N LEU A 115 -2.05 -39.99 -0.83
CA LEU A 115 -0.73 -39.96 -1.51
C LEU A 115 0.35 -40.86 -0.89
N ARG A 116 0.08 -41.52 0.24
CA ARG A 116 0.92 -42.66 0.71
C ARG A 116 0.87 -43.84 -0.27
N HIS A 117 -0.17 -43.95 -1.08
CA HIS A 117 -0.33 -44.93 -2.13
C HIS A 117 0.11 -44.29 -3.47
N PRO A 118 1.26 -44.70 -4.04
CA PRO A 118 1.93 -43.98 -5.12
C PRO A 118 1.21 -44.01 -6.48
N THR A 119 0.16 -44.80 -6.62
CA THR A 119 -0.57 -44.99 -7.90
C THR A 119 -1.97 -44.39 -7.87
N VAL A 120 -2.39 -43.70 -6.80
CA VAL A 120 -3.78 -43.26 -6.63
C VAL A 120 -4.21 -42.28 -7.73
N ILE A 121 -3.33 -41.38 -8.16
CA ILE A 121 -3.64 -40.42 -9.22
C ILE A 121 -3.80 -41.14 -10.56
N GLU A 122 -2.88 -42.05 -10.89
CA GLU A 122 -2.96 -42.89 -12.10
C GLU A 122 -4.22 -43.77 -12.10
N GLU A 123 -4.54 -44.42 -10.99
CA GLU A 123 -5.72 -45.27 -10.82
C GLU A 123 -7.02 -44.50 -11.03
N VAL A 124 -7.18 -43.35 -10.38
CA VAL A 124 -8.38 -42.50 -10.54
C VAL A 124 -8.45 -41.97 -11.97
N THR A 125 -7.34 -41.54 -12.56
CA THR A 125 -7.33 -41.04 -13.95
C THR A 125 -7.74 -42.12 -14.94
N ASN A 126 -7.16 -43.31 -14.85
CA ASN A 126 -7.46 -44.43 -15.74
C ASN A 126 -8.92 -44.91 -15.58
N MET A 127 -9.46 -44.89 -14.36
CA MET A 127 -10.88 -45.18 -14.11
C MET A 127 -11.77 -44.19 -14.87
N PHE A 128 -11.51 -42.89 -14.76
CA PHE A 128 -12.29 -41.86 -15.46
C PHE A 128 -12.07 -41.83 -16.98
N LEU A 129 -10.95 -42.33 -17.51
CA LEU A 129 -10.73 -42.39 -18.96
C LEU A 129 -11.37 -43.63 -19.59
N HIS A 130 -11.14 -44.80 -19.00
CA HIS A 130 -11.43 -46.08 -19.64
C HIS A 130 -12.75 -46.71 -19.21
N GLU A 131 -13.22 -46.45 -17.99
CA GLU A 131 -14.46 -47.06 -17.47
C GLU A 131 -15.68 -46.15 -17.74
N GLN A 132 -16.88 -46.72 -17.70
CA GLN A 132 -18.12 -45.97 -17.80
C GLN A 132 -18.68 -45.75 -16.38
N LEU A 133 -18.62 -44.50 -15.89
CA LEU A 133 -19.04 -44.18 -14.53
C LEU A 133 -20.54 -43.91 -14.47
N GLY A 134 -21.31 -44.96 -14.22
CA GLY A 134 -22.77 -44.88 -14.10
C GLY A 134 -23.43 -44.34 -15.38
N ASN A 135 -24.33 -43.36 -15.21
CA ASN A 135 -25.09 -42.72 -16.28
C ASN A 135 -24.46 -41.41 -16.80
N LEU A 136 -23.21 -41.10 -16.43
CA LEU A 136 -22.53 -39.90 -16.92
C LEU A 136 -22.26 -39.99 -18.42
N SER A 137 -22.40 -38.88 -19.13
CA SER A 137 -21.87 -38.77 -20.48
C SER A 137 -20.34 -38.83 -20.44
N LYS A 138 -19.69 -39.33 -21.49
CA LYS A 138 -18.22 -39.35 -21.57
C LYS A 138 -17.62 -37.95 -21.47
N VAL A 139 -18.35 -36.93 -21.92
CA VAL A 139 -17.90 -35.52 -21.87
C VAL A 139 -17.94 -35.01 -20.44
N THR A 140 -19.04 -35.21 -19.72
CA THR A 140 -19.18 -34.84 -18.30
C THR A 140 -18.17 -35.60 -17.43
N GLN A 141 -17.90 -36.87 -17.74
CA GLN A 141 -16.90 -37.67 -17.03
C GLN A 141 -15.50 -37.07 -17.17
N ILE A 142 -15.12 -36.62 -18.38
CA ILE A 142 -13.84 -35.95 -18.62
C ILE A 142 -13.82 -34.56 -17.96
N GLU A 143 -14.91 -33.79 -18.00
CA GLU A 143 -15.01 -32.49 -17.32
C GLU A 143 -14.72 -32.61 -15.81
N ILE A 144 -15.33 -33.61 -15.16
CA ILE A 144 -15.11 -33.92 -13.73
C ILE A 144 -13.66 -34.34 -13.49
N LEU A 145 -13.10 -35.22 -14.34
CA LEU A 145 -11.71 -35.65 -14.23
C LEU A 145 -10.75 -34.45 -14.27
N MET A 146 -10.93 -33.54 -15.23
CA MET A 146 -10.06 -32.37 -15.37
C MET A 146 -10.16 -31.45 -14.15
N ALA A 147 -11.37 -31.22 -13.62
CA ALA A 147 -11.57 -30.42 -12.41
C ALA A 147 -10.95 -31.06 -11.15
N VAL A 148 -11.04 -32.39 -11.02
CA VAL A 148 -10.42 -33.12 -9.89
C VAL A 148 -8.90 -33.05 -9.98
N LEU A 149 -8.34 -33.30 -11.17
CA LEU A 149 -6.89 -33.22 -11.39
C LEU A 149 -6.38 -31.81 -11.11
N GLU A 150 -7.05 -30.78 -11.61
CA GLU A 150 -6.72 -29.38 -11.35
C GLU A 150 -6.70 -29.03 -9.86
N GLY A 151 -7.67 -29.50 -9.07
CA GLY A 151 -7.76 -29.17 -7.65
C GLY A 151 -6.70 -29.82 -6.75
N ILE A 152 -6.09 -30.94 -7.16
CA ILE A 152 -5.15 -31.69 -6.31
C ILE A 152 -3.96 -30.82 -5.84
N PRO A 153 -3.21 -30.13 -6.72
CA PRO A 153 -2.05 -29.34 -6.29
C PRO A 153 -2.42 -28.09 -5.46
N GLU A 154 -3.57 -27.46 -5.74
CA GLU A 154 -4.07 -26.32 -4.95
C GLU A 154 -4.38 -26.74 -3.52
N GLU A 155 -4.98 -27.93 -3.36
CA GLU A 155 -5.34 -28.45 -2.05
C GLU A 155 -4.14 -28.82 -1.22
N VAL A 156 -3.05 -29.29 -1.85
CA VAL A 156 -1.80 -29.49 -1.14
C VAL A 156 -1.40 -28.19 -0.44
N LYS A 157 -1.36 -27.02 -1.08
CA LYS A 157 -0.94 -25.74 -0.44
C LYS A 157 -1.63 -25.43 0.89
N THR A 158 -2.91 -25.75 1.01
CA THR A 158 -3.77 -25.27 2.10
C THR A 158 -4.03 -26.32 3.18
N ILE A 159 -3.92 -27.61 2.86
CA ILE A 159 -4.28 -28.69 3.76
C ILE A 159 -3.16 -29.07 4.75
N ARG A 160 -3.56 -29.43 5.97
CA ARG A 160 -2.69 -30.04 6.98
C ARG A 160 -2.80 -31.56 6.89
N THR A 161 -1.82 -32.19 6.26
CA THR A 161 -1.75 -33.65 6.15
C THR A 161 -1.08 -34.29 7.37
N GLN A 162 -1.45 -35.54 7.68
CA GLN A 162 -0.66 -36.41 8.57
C GLN A 162 0.64 -36.92 7.92
N ILE A 163 0.76 -36.73 6.59
CA ILE A 163 1.94 -37.06 5.81
C ILE A 163 2.91 -35.88 5.91
N PRO A 164 4.21 -36.10 6.17
CA PRO A 164 5.22 -35.04 6.10
C PRO A 164 5.17 -34.34 4.75
N ARG A 165 5.18 -33.00 4.78
CA ARG A 165 5.04 -32.19 3.58
C ARG A 165 6.01 -32.52 2.43
N PRO A 166 7.31 -32.82 2.69
CA PRO A 166 8.23 -33.20 1.62
C PRO A 166 7.78 -34.42 0.81
N VAL A 167 7.22 -35.43 1.48
CA VAL A 167 6.74 -36.66 0.83
C VAL A 167 5.56 -36.39 -0.08
N VAL A 168 4.65 -35.50 0.33
CA VAL A 168 3.50 -35.07 -0.49
C VAL A 168 3.99 -34.37 -1.76
N CYS A 169 5.00 -33.50 -1.65
CA CYS A 169 5.58 -32.80 -2.79
C CYS A 169 6.30 -33.76 -3.75
N ASP A 170 7.06 -34.73 -3.24
CA ASP A 170 7.76 -35.72 -4.06
C ASP A 170 6.78 -36.57 -4.90
N GLU A 171 5.65 -36.98 -4.31
CA GLU A 171 4.64 -37.76 -5.01
C GLU A 171 3.89 -36.94 -6.07
N LEU A 172 3.59 -35.66 -5.80
CA LEU A 172 3.05 -34.76 -6.81
C LEU A 172 4.01 -34.60 -8.00
N ASN A 173 5.30 -34.42 -7.73
CA ASN A 173 6.32 -34.26 -8.78
C ASN A 173 6.40 -35.48 -9.69
N ARG A 174 6.29 -36.69 -9.10
CA ARG A 174 6.29 -37.95 -9.85
C ARG A 174 5.09 -38.07 -10.80
N ASN A 175 3.89 -37.69 -10.34
CA ASN A 175 2.67 -37.81 -11.12
C ASN A 175 2.44 -36.66 -12.12
N ALA A 176 3.19 -35.56 -12.00
CA ALA A 176 3.02 -34.37 -12.84
C ALA A 176 3.13 -34.70 -14.34
N GLU A 177 4.12 -35.51 -14.73
CA GLU A 177 4.33 -35.86 -16.15
C GLU A 177 3.15 -36.66 -16.74
N PHE A 178 2.65 -37.64 -16.00
CA PHE A 178 1.50 -38.45 -16.40
C PHE A 178 0.24 -37.59 -16.59
N VAL A 179 -0.04 -36.71 -15.63
CA VAL A 179 -1.21 -35.82 -15.69
C VAL A 179 -1.09 -34.85 -16.86
N MET A 180 0.07 -34.19 -17.01
CA MET A 180 0.29 -33.26 -18.13
C MET A 180 0.14 -33.94 -19.49
N GLN A 181 0.74 -35.12 -19.67
CA GLN A 181 0.63 -35.86 -20.94
C GLN A 181 -0.84 -36.19 -21.25
N THR A 182 -1.62 -36.60 -20.24
CA THR A 182 -3.04 -36.90 -20.39
C THR A 182 -3.84 -35.68 -20.84
N VAL A 183 -3.63 -34.55 -20.15
CA VAL A 183 -4.33 -33.29 -20.42
C VAL A 183 -3.98 -32.72 -21.80
N VAL A 184 -2.69 -32.69 -22.16
CA VAL A 184 -2.21 -32.19 -23.45
C VAL A 184 -2.66 -33.08 -24.60
N THR A 185 -2.75 -34.40 -24.40
CA THR A 185 -3.27 -35.32 -25.42
C THR A 185 -4.75 -35.02 -25.69
N TYR A 186 -5.56 -34.87 -24.64
CA TYR A 186 -6.97 -34.51 -24.77
C TYR A 186 -7.18 -33.17 -25.49
N LEU A 187 -6.42 -32.14 -25.12
CA LEU A 187 -6.46 -30.83 -25.79
C LEU A 187 -6.13 -30.95 -27.29
N ASN A 188 -5.06 -31.65 -27.64
CA ASN A 188 -4.66 -31.80 -29.04
C ASN A 188 -5.67 -32.62 -29.85
N GLU A 189 -6.19 -33.72 -29.31
CA GLU A 189 -7.22 -34.52 -29.98
C GLU A 189 -8.44 -33.65 -30.32
N LYS A 190 -8.97 -32.93 -29.35
CA LYS A 190 -10.16 -32.08 -29.54
C LYS A 190 -9.92 -30.87 -30.43
N LEU A 191 -8.79 -30.18 -30.30
CA LEU A 191 -8.45 -29.01 -31.13
C LEU A 191 -8.05 -29.39 -32.57
N SER A 192 -7.67 -30.64 -32.84
CA SER A 192 -7.37 -31.12 -34.19
C SER A 192 -8.60 -31.42 -35.04
N HIS A 193 -9.77 -31.57 -34.42
CA HIS A 193 -11.03 -31.74 -35.13
C HIS A 193 -11.50 -30.40 -35.73
N SER A 194 -12.08 -30.45 -36.93
CA SER A 194 -12.50 -29.26 -37.69
C SER A 194 -13.60 -28.42 -37.02
N ALA A 195 -14.29 -28.95 -36.01
CA ALA A 195 -15.21 -28.20 -35.16
C ALA A 195 -15.22 -28.79 -33.74
N VAL A 196 -14.96 -27.94 -32.74
CA VAL A 196 -15.17 -28.28 -31.32
C VAL A 196 -16.67 -28.17 -31.03
N GLU A 197 -17.26 -29.22 -30.47
CA GLU A 197 -18.67 -29.23 -30.10
C GLU A 197 -18.89 -28.38 -28.83
N PRO A 198 -20.00 -27.61 -28.70
CA PRO A 198 -20.19 -26.69 -27.57
C PRO A 198 -20.11 -27.35 -26.19
N HIS A 199 -20.49 -28.63 -26.10
CA HIS A 199 -20.48 -29.37 -24.85
C HIS A 199 -19.06 -29.81 -24.42
N ASP A 200 -18.08 -29.82 -25.32
CA ASP A 200 -16.67 -30.11 -25.01
C ASP A 200 -15.94 -28.91 -24.40
N MET A 201 -16.48 -27.68 -24.55
CA MET A 201 -15.78 -26.44 -24.17
C MET A 201 -15.38 -26.39 -22.69
N ASN A 202 -16.28 -26.79 -21.78
CA ASN A 202 -15.97 -26.83 -20.33
C ASN A 202 -14.82 -27.82 -20.02
N GLY A 203 -14.76 -28.94 -20.74
CA GLY A 203 -13.67 -29.90 -20.64
C GLY A 203 -12.34 -29.30 -21.08
N LEU A 204 -12.32 -28.53 -22.18
CA LEU A 204 -11.15 -27.81 -22.67
C LEU A 204 -10.68 -26.71 -21.72
N ILE A 205 -11.61 -25.94 -21.15
CA ILE A 205 -11.32 -24.89 -20.16
C ILE A 205 -10.65 -25.51 -18.92
N ASN A 206 -11.25 -26.56 -18.35
CA ASN A 206 -10.69 -27.26 -17.20
C ASN A 206 -9.33 -27.89 -17.53
N ALA A 207 -9.15 -28.43 -18.73
CA ALA A 207 -7.87 -28.98 -19.19
C ALA A 207 -6.78 -27.89 -19.33
N ALA A 208 -7.11 -26.73 -19.91
CA ALA A 208 -6.18 -25.60 -20.00
C ALA A 208 -5.77 -25.10 -18.60
N LYS A 209 -6.73 -24.99 -17.68
CA LYS A 209 -6.47 -24.59 -16.28
C LYS A 209 -5.61 -25.62 -15.54
N CYS A 210 -5.95 -26.91 -15.65
CA CYS A 210 -5.21 -28.03 -15.07
C CYS A 210 -3.72 -28.00 -15.49
N THR A 211 -3.45 -27.73 -16.76
CA THR A 211 -2.09 -27.60 -17.30
C THR A 211 -1.29 -26.53 -16.54
N GLY A 212 -1.84 -25.32 -16.36
CA GLY A 212 -1.17 -24.24 -15.64
C GLY A 212 -0.94 -24.57 -14.16
N THR A 213 -1.94 -25.15 -13.49
CA THR A 213 -1.85 -25.51 -12.07
C THR A 213 -0.79 -26.57 -11.81
N TRP A 214 -0.72 -27.63 -12.63
CA TRP A 214 0.24 -28.72 -12.41
C TRP A 214 1.69 -28.33 -12.66
N VAL A 215 1.97 -27.47 -13.64
CA VAL A 215 3.33 -26.96 -13.85
C VAL A 215 3.77 -26.06 -12.69
N THR A 216 2.86 -25.22 -12.17
CA THR A 216 3.19 -24.30 -11.07
C THR A 216 3.56 -25.03 -9.77
N HIS A 217 3.02 -26.23 -9.55
CA HIS A 217 3.16 -26.97 -8.29
C HIS A 217 4.02 -28.23 -8.40
N GLY A 218 4.14 -28.79 -9.60
CA GLY A 218 5.05 -29.88 -9.91
C GLY A 218 6.43 -29.34 -10.29
N ASN A 219 7.48 -30.02 -9.88
CA ASN A 219 8.86 -29.72 -10.25
C ASN A 219 9.13 -30.17 -11.70
N VAL A 220 8.44 -29.54 -12.66
CA VAL A 220 8.52 -29.86 -14.08
C VAL A 220 9.69 -29.08 -14.71
N HIS A 221 10.44 -29.69 -15.62
CA HIS A 221 11.46 -28.99 -16.40
C HIS A 221 10.86 -28.30 -17.62
N LEU A 222 11.11 -26.99 -17.76
CA LEU A 222 10.50 -26.17 -18.82
C LEU A 222 11.03 -26.49 -20.24
N ASN A 223 12.26 -27.01 -20.36
CA ASN A 223 12.96 -27.20 -21.64
C ASN A 223 12.28 -28.19 -22.59
N ASP A 224 11.59 -29.20 -22.06
CA ASP A 224 11.02 -30.30 -22.85
C ASP A 224 9.50 -30.13 -23.07
N ARG A 225 8.95 -28.94 -22.79
CA ARG A 225 7.50 -28.70 -22.70
C ARG A 225 6.96 -27.72 -23.74
N GLU A 226 7.70 -27.51 -24.83
CA GLU A 226 7.27 -26.66 -25.94
C GLU A 226 5.93 -27.11 -26.54
N ALA A 227 5.70 -28.43 -26.65
CA ALA A 227 4.45 -28.98 -27.18
C ALA A 227 3.21 -28.54 -26.38
N MET A 228 3.34 -28.42 -25.05
CA MET A 228 2.27 -27.94 -24.18
C MET A 228 1.99 -26.46 -24.42
N ILE A 229 3.04 -25.64 -24.50
CA ILE A 229 2.93 -24.20 -24.81
C ILE A 229 2.26 -23.99 -26.17
N GLN A 230 2.70 -24.72 -27.19
CA GLN A 230 2.09 -24.69 -28.51
C GLN A 230 0.62 -25.13 -28.48
N THR A 231 0.24 -26.11 -27.65
CA THR A 231 -1.15 -26.58 -27.54
C THR A 231 -2.06 -25.50 -26.95
N LEU A 232 -1.61 -24.80 -25.91
CA LEU A 232 -2.36 -23.67 -25.33
C LEU A 232 -2.48 -22.51 -26.32
N LEU A 233 -1.41 -22.18 -27.04
CA LEU A 233 -1.44 -21.16 -28.11
C LEU A 233 -2.38 -21.54 -29.26
N LYS A 234 -2.42 -22.82 -29.63
CA LYS A 234 -3.38 -23.34 -30.63
C LYS A 234 -4.83 -23.16 -30.16
N ALA A 235 -5.12 -23.33 -28.88
CA ALA A 235 -6.45 -23.09 -28.33
C ALA A 235 -6.87 -21.62 -28.51
N VAL A 236 -5.99 -20.67 -28.14
CA VAL A 236 -6.23 -19.22 -28.33
C VAL A 236 -6.42 -18.89 -29.80
N HIS A 237 -5.55 -19.40 -30.67
CA HIS A 237 -5.64 -19.19 -32.12
C HIS A 237 -6.94 -19.76 -32.69
N TYR A 238 -7.34 -20.95 -32.27
CA TYR A 238 -8.61 -21.56 -32.69
C TYR A 238 -9.79 -20.70 -32.28
N CYS A 239 -9.87 -20.28 -31.01
CA CYS A 239 -10.96 -19.44 -30.52
C CYS A 239 -11.06 -18.13 -31.31
N TYR A 240 -9.94 -17.44 -31.54
CA TYR A 240 -9.97 -16.13 -32.18
C TYR A 240 -10.18 -16.18 -33.70
N TRP A 241 -9.61 -17.14 -34.42
CA TRP A 241 -9.66 -17.16 -35.90
C TRP A 241 -10.76 -18.07 -36.48
N LYS A 242 -11.61 -18.63 -35.64
CA LYS A 242 -12.76 -19.43 -36.07
C LYS A 242 -13.81 -18.54 -36.74
N GLU A 243 -14.33 -19.01 -37.88
CA GLU A 243 -15.42 -18.39 -38.64
C GLU A 243 -16.66 -19.30 -38.62
N PRO A 244 -17.90 -18.75 -38.66
CA PRO A 244 -18.25 -17.33 -38.76
C PRO A 244 -18.23 -16.60 -37.41
N LYS A 245 -17.80 -15.33 -37.41
CA LYS A 245 -18.10 -14.38 -36.31
C LYS A 245 -19.31 -13.55 -36.71
N ASP A 246 -20.45 -13.72 -36.05
CA ASP A 246 -21.68 -13.01 -36.42
C ASP A 246 -21.60 -11.49 -36.13
N ASP A 247 -20.89 -11.10 -35.07
CA ASP A 247 -20.77 -9.70 -34.59
C ASP A 247 -19.31 -9.23 -34.36
N GLY A 248 -18.32 -10.09 -34.64
CA GLY A 248 -16.90 -9.81 -34.37
C GLY A 248 -16.44 -10.14 -32.93
N CYS A 249 -17.38 -10.43 -32.02
CA CYS A 249 -17.09 -10.85 -30.64
C CYS A 249 -16.84 -12.36 -30.56
N LEU A 250 -16.00 -12.76 -29.61
CA LEU A 250 -15.89 -14.16 -29.21
C LEU A 250 -17.16 -14.62 -28.47
N MET A 251 -17.58 -15.86 -28.71
CA MET A 251 -18.60 -16.48 -27.87
C MET A 251 -18.09 -16.58 -26.42
N PRO A 252 -18.97 -16.49 -25.39
CA PRO A 252 -18.54 -16.50 -23.99
C PRO A 252 -17.62 -17.67 -23.62
N GLU A 253 -17.93 -18.87 -24.10
CA GLU A 253 -17.12 -20.07 -23.83
C GLU A 253 -15.78 -20.06 -24.57
N GLU A 254 -15.73 -19.49 -25.77
CA GLU A 254 -14.50 -19.34 -26.56
C GLU A 254 -13.57 -18.29 -25.97
N ASN A 255 -14.15 -17.18 -25.50
CA ASN A 255 -13.42 -16.18 -24.74
C ASN A 255 -12.87 -16.78 -23.43
N GLU A 256 -13.70 -17.49 -22.65
CA GLU A 256 -13.25 -18.15 -21.41
C GLU A 256 -12.11 -19.15 -21.64
N LEU A 257 -12.17 -19.94 -22.73
CA LEU A 257 -11.08 -20.86 -23.09
C LEU A 257 -9.79 -20.11 -23.45
N ALA A 258 -9.88 -19.08 -24.29
CA ALA A 258 -8.72 -18.27 -24.69
C ALA A 258 -8.08 -17.58 -23.48
N GLU A 259 -8.89 -16.95 -22.62
CA GLU A 259 -8.43 -16.32 -21.39
C GLU A 259 -7.77 -17.32 -20.45
N THR A 260 -8.38 -18.48 -20.26
CA THR A 260 -7.84 -19.53 -19.38
C THR A 260 -6.52 -20.07 -19.91
N ALA A 261 -6.40 -20.28 -21.22
CA ALA A 261 -5.15 -20.70 -21.85
C ALA A 261 -4.03 -19.65 -21.66
N LEU A 262 -4.33 -18.37 -21.85
CA LEU A 262 -3.36 -17.28 -21.63
C LEU A 262 -2.96 -17.14 -20.15
N LYS A 263 -3.93 -17.21 -19.23
CA LYS A 263 -3.66 -17.18 -17.77
C LYS A 263 -2.81 -18.39 -17.35
N SER A 264 -3.06 -19.57 -17.91
CA SER A 264 -2.23 -20.75 -17.69
C SER A 264 -0.81 -20.57 -18.22
N LEU A 265 -0.63 -19.98 -19.41
CA LEU A 265 0.69 -19.64 -19.94
C LEU A 265 1.42 -18.66 -19.01
N ALA A 266 0.76 -17.61 -18.54
CA ALA A 266 1.37 -16.64 -17.62
C ALA A 266 1.82 -17.32 -16.33
N ASN A 267 0.94 -18.11 -15.70
CA ASN A 267 1.25 -18.87 -14.48
C ASN A 267 2.44 -19.82 -14.66
N ILE A 268 2.52 -20.51 -15.81
CA ILE A 268 3.65 -21.38 -16.16
C ILE A 268 4.94 -20.57 -16.16
N ILE A 269 5.00 -19.46 -16.88
CA ILE A 269 6.20 -18.63 -17.00
C ILE A 269 6.62 -18.06 -15.64
N SER A 270 5.67 -17.49 -14.88
CA SER A 270 5.95 -16.88 -13.57
C SER A 270 6.48 -17.87 -12.54
N SER A 271 6.08 -19.15 -12.62
CA SER A 271 6.57 -20.19 -11.70
C SER A 271 8.09 -20.42 -11.77
N TYR A 272 8.73 -20.03 -12.88
CA TYR A 272 10.18 -20.18 -13.09
C TYR A 272 10.98 -18.87 -12.94
N ALA A 273 10.35 -17.78 -12.50
CA ALA A 273 11.00 -16.47 -12.36
C ALA A 273 12.28 -16.52 -11.49
N THR A 274 12.29 -17.35 -10.45
CA THR A 274 13.46 -17.52 -9.55
C THR A 274 14.64 -18.24 -10.21
N GLN A 275 14.41 -18.95 -11.32
CA GLN A 275 15.42 -19.68 -12.10
C GLN A 275 15.66 -18.99 -13.46
N SER A 276 15.50 -17.67 -13.52
CA SER A 276 15.51 -16.88 -14.75
C SER A 276 16.75 -17.08 -15.63
N THR A 277 17.93 -17.19 -15.00
CA THR A 277 19.22 -17.42 -15.68
C THR A 277 19.34 -18.80 -16.31
N LYS A 278 18.65 -19.82 -15.76
CA LYS A 278 18.72 -21.20 -16.25
C LYS A 278 17.88 -21.39 -17.51
N TYR A 279 16.72 -20.72 -17.58
CA TYR A 279 15.75 -20.91 -18.65
C TYR A 279 15.73 -19.79 -19.69
N SER A 280 16.72 -18.88 -19.68
CA SER A 280 16.75 -17.71 -20.56
C SER A 280 16.62 -18.06 -22.05
N PHE A 281 17.33 -19.08 -22.54
CA PHE A 281 17.26 -19.52 -23.93
C PHE A 281 15.88 -20.07 -24.30
N THR A 282 15.31 -20.91 -23.44
CA THR A 282 13.98 -21.52 -23.63
C THR A 282 12.89 -20.46 -23.67
N ILE A 283 12.98 -19.45 -22.81
CA ILE A 283 12.03 -18.34 -22.77
C ILE A 283 12.12 -17.47 -24.02
N ILE A 284 13.32 -17.24 -24.57
CA ILE A 284 13.46 -16.52 -25.85
C ILE A 284 12.70 -17.25 -26.96
N ASN A 285 12.79 -18.59 -27.01
CA ASN A 285 12.03 -19.39 -27.97
C ASN A 285 10.52 -19.32 -27.73
N TYR A 286 10.06 -19.34 -26.48
CA TYR A 286 8.64 -19.20 -26.16
C TYR A 286 8.11 -17.80 -26.44
N MET A 287 8.89 -16.76 -26.17
CA MET A 287 8.57 -15.38 -26.52
C MET A 287 8.40 -15.23 -28.02
N LYS A 288 9.24 -15.89 -28.83
CA LYS A 288 9.08 -15.95 -30.29
C LYS A 288 7.74 -16.60 -30.68
N LEU A 289 7.38 -17.74 -30.08
CA LEU A 289 6.09 -18.39 -30.32
C LEU A 289 4.90 -17.50 -29.93
N PHE A 290 4.99 -16.79 -28.80
CA PHE A 290 3.98 -15.83 -28.36
C PHE A 290 3.83 -14.69 -29.36
N LEU A 291 4.95 -14.11 -29.80
CA LEU A 291 4.96 -13.04 -30.79
C LEU A 291 4.38 -13.49 -32.14
N ASP A 292 4.61 -14.74 -32.56
CA ASP A 292 4.13 -15.27 -33.84
C ASP A 292 2.62 -15.53 -33.84
N VAL A 293 2.05 -15.96 -32.70
CA VAL A 293 0.63 -16.32 -32.62
C VAL A 293 -0.25 -15.16 -32.13
N LEU A 294 0.22 -14.38 -31.16
CA LEU A 294 -0.62 -13.42 -30.43
C LEU A 294 -0.56 -12.00 -31.00
N VAL A 295 0.58 -11.56 -31.57
CA VAL A 295 0.68 -10.22 -32.17
C VAL A 295 -0.28 -10.04 -33.36
N PRO A 296 -0.50 -11.02 -34.25
CA PRO A 296 -1.52 -10.90 -35.31
C PRO A 296 -2.93 -10.66 -34.77
N ILE A 297 -3.27 -11.20 -33.59
CA ILE A 297 -4.55 -10.96 -32.91
C ILE A 297 -4.60 -9.51 -32.42
N LEU A 298 -3.54 -9.04 -31.77
CA LEU A 298 -3.44 -7.65 -31.32
C LEU A 298 -3.51 -6.65 -32.48
N ASP A 299 -2.87 -6.96 -33.61
CA ASP A 299 -2.92 -6.12 -34.81
C ASP A 299 -4.33 -6.06 -35.42
N ALA A 300 -5.09 -7.16 -35.36
CA ALA A 300 -6.49 -7.18 -35.80
C ALA A 300 -7.41 -6.36 -34.87
N GLU A 301 -7.10 -6.33 -33.57
CA GLU A 301 -7.83 -5.56 -32.55
C GLU A 301 -7.24 -4.16 -32.28
N TYR A 302 -6.29 -3.70 -33.09
CA TYR A 302 -5.74 -2.34 -33.04
C TYR A 302 -6.68 -1.35 -33.74
N LYS A 303 -7.84 -1.09 -33.12
CA LYS A 303 -8.90 -0.19 -33.57
C LYS A 303 -9.56 0.50 -32.37
N GLU A 304 -10.20 1.65 -32.58
CA GLU A 304 -10.89 2.42 -31.52
C GLU A 304 -12.06 1.65 -30.89
N ASN A 305 -12.81 0.88 -31.68
CA ASN A 305 -13.90 0.03 -31.21
C ASN A 305 -13.43 -1.43 -31.17
N ASN A 306 -12.68 -1.79 -30.13
CA ASN A 306 -12.21 -3.16 -29.93
C ASN A 306 -13.29 -4.03 -29.29
N ASP A 307 -13.82 -4.98 -30.06
CA ASP A 307 -14.89 -5.89 -29.62
C ASP A 307 -14.35 -6.95 -28.62
N ASN A 308 -13.04 -7.20 -28.62
CA ASN A 308 -12.38 -8.22 -27.81
C ASN A 308 -11.29 -7.60 -26.90
N GLU A 309 -11.59 -6.45 -26.28
CA GLU A 309 -10.66 -5.69 -25.43
C GLU A 309 -10.07 -6.51 -24.27
N ASN A 310 -10.89 -7.34 -23.61
CA ASN A 310 -10.42 -8.18 -22.51
C ASN A 310 -9.38 -9.23 -22.98
N LEU A 311 -9.55 -9.77 -24.19
CA LEU A 311 -8.58 -10.70 -24.76
C LEU A 311 -7.25 -9.99 -25.04
N ALA A 312 -7.29 -8.81 -25.65
CA ALA A 312 -6.09 -8.00 -25.91
C ALA A 312 -5.36 -7.67 -24.60
N LEU A 313 -6.10 -7.27 -23.57
CA LEU A 313 -5.57 -6.99 -22.22
C LEU A 313 -4.83 -8.21 -21.65
N ILE A 314 -5.42 -9.41 -21.72
CA ILE A 314 -4.80 -10.62 -21.17
C ILE A 314 -3.59 -11.06 -22.00
N ILE A 315 -3.59 -10.83 -23.32
CA ILE A 315 -2.40 -11.04 -24.16
C ILE A 315 -1.26 -10.10 -23.73
N TYR A 316 -1.52 -8.81 -23.54
CA TYR A 316 -0.51 -7.87 -23.04
C TYR A 316 -0.01 -8.28 -21.64
N ALA A 317 -0.91 -8.69 -20.74
CA ALA A 317 -0.53 -9.16 -19.41
C ALA A 317 0.41 -10.38 -19.45
N LEU A 318 0.22 -11.32 -20.38
CA LEU A 318 1.15 -12.44 -20.59
C LEU A 318 2.54 -11.96 -20.99
N PHE A 319 2.63 -11.00 -21.93
CA PHE A 319 3.91 -10.44 -22.37
C PHE A 319 4.63 -9.70 -21.23
N ILE A 320 3.91 -8.85 -20.50
CA ILE A 320 4.46 -8.10 -19.35
C ILE A 320 4.93 -9.06 -18.26
N SER A 321 4.13 -10.05 -17.88
CA SER A 321 4.53 -11.07 -16.89
C SER A 321 5.77 -11.85 -17.33
N THR A 322 5.90 -12.15 -18.62
CA THR A 322 7.09 -12.81 -19.17
C THR A 322 8.32 -11.91 -19.07
N LEU A 323 8.16 -10.61 -19.32
CA LEU A 323 9.23 -9.61 -19.21
C LEU A 323 9.67 -9.40 -17.76
N GLU A 324 8.75 -9.31 -16.81
CA GLU A 324 9.07 -9.21 -15.37
C GLU A 324 9.91 -10.38 -14.88
N CYS A 325 9.61 -11.59 -15.37
CA CYS A 325 10.30 -12.80 -14.93
C CYS A 325 11.67 -12.99 -15.61
N PHE A 326 11.85 -12.45 -16.82
CA PHE A 326 13.01 -12.74 -17.69
C PHE A 326 13.59 -11.48 -18.38
N SER A 327 13.50 -10.32 -17.73
CA SER A 327 13.92 -9.00 -18.27
C SER A 327 15.32 -9.03 -18.88
N SER A 328 16.31 -9.47 -18.09
CA SER A 328 17.71 -9.54 -18.49
C SER A 328 17.97 -10.39 -19.74
N ALA A 329 17.19 -11.47 -19.94
CA ALA A 329 17.32 -12.34 -21.10
C ALA A 329 16.81 -11.68 -22.38
N ILE A 330 15.66 -10.98 -22.31
CA ILE A 330 15.06 -10.31 -23.45
C ILE A 330 15.80 -9.01 -23.77
N PHE A 331 16.17 -8.22 -22.75
CA PHE A 331 16.91 -6.96 -22.89
C PHE A 331 18.36 -7.15 -23.31
N ALA A 332 18.93 -8.36 -23.17
CA ALA A 332 20.18 -8.70 -23.84
C ALA A 332 20.10 -8.46 -25.36
N GLY A 333 18.91 -8.54 -25.95
CA GLY A 333 18.61 -8.23 -27.36
C GLY A 333 19.07 -6.85 -27.84
N ILE A 334 19.19 -5.86 -26.94
CA ILE A 334 19.57 -4.48 -27.28
C ILE A 334 20.98 -4.40 -27.88
N ALA A 335 21.92 -5.18 -27.32
CA ALA A 335 23.34 -5.06 -27.62
C ALA A 335 24.00 -6.43 -27.93
N THR A 336 23.21 -7.46 -28.22
CA THR A 336 23.70 -8.79 -28.58
C THR A 336 23.97 -8.91 -30.08
N ASP A 337 24.94 -9.75 -30.44
CA ASP A 337 25.23 -10.11 -31.83
C ASP A 337 24.27 -11.18 -32.38
N SER A 338 23.44 -11.79 -31.51
CA SER A 338 22.45 -12.79 -31.95
C SER A 338 21.25 -12.13 -32.62
N GLU A 339 21.13 -12.33 -33.93
CA GLU A 339 20.03 -11.79 -34.74
C GLU A 339 18.65 -12.25 -34.22
N GLU A 340 18.54 -13.46 -33.69
CA GLU A 340 17.27 -13.99 -33.18
C GLU A 340 16.80 -13.23 -31.94
N VAL A 341 17.68 -13.02 -30.96
CA VAL A 341 17.36 -12.31 -29.72
C VAL A 341 17.07 -10.83 -29.99
N ALA A 342 17.84 -10.21 -30.90
CA ALA A 342 17.60 -8.83 -31.32
C ALA A 342 16.22 -8.67 -32.01
N LYS A 343 15.82 -9.63 -32.85
CA LYS A 343 14.47 -9.64 -33.47
C LYS A 343 13.36 -9.80 -32.46
N VAL A 344 13.52 -10.69 -31.48
CA VAL A 344 12.54 -10.89 -30.40
C VAL A 344 12.38 -9.60 -29.58
N TYR A 345 13.48 -8.97 -29.18
CA TYR A 345 13.46 -7.68 -28.48
C TYR A 345 12.73 -6.60 -29.29
N THR A 346 13.13 -6.40 -30.56
CA THR A 346 12.55 -5.36 -31.41
C THR A 346 11.05 -5.54 -31.59
N ARG A 347 10.58 -6.76 -31.93
CA ARG A 347 9.15 -7.05 -32.05
C ARG A 347 8.38 -6.86 -30.75
N THR A 348 9.01 -7.12 -29.61
CA THR A 348 8.42 -6.91 -28.28
C THR A 348 8.24 -5.42 -28.00
N VAL A 349 9.26 -4.61 -28.27
CA VAL A 349 9.20 -3.15 -28.12
C VAL A 349 8.15 -2.56 -29.05
N ASP A 350 8.13 -2.94 -30.34
CA ASP A 350 7.13 -2.46 -31.30
C ASP A 350 5.69 -2.77 -30.86
N MET A 351 5.47 -3.97 -30.32
CA MET A 351 4.17 -4.39 -29.78
C MET A 351 3.76 -3.57 -28.55
N LEU A 352 4.70 -3.25 -27.66
CA LEU A 352 4.42 -2.45 -26.45
C LEU A 352 4.28 -0.95 -26.75
N ILE A 353 4.93 -0.44 -27.80
CA ILE A 353 4.64 0.90 -28.34
C ILE A 353 3.19 0.95 -28.83
N LYS A 354 2.74 -0.05 -29.61
CA LYS A 354 1.34 -0.14 -30.05
C LYS A 354 0.37 -0.26 -28.87
N CYS A 355 0.74 -0.98 -27.81
CA CYS A 355 -0.05 -1.04 -26.58
C CYS A 355 -0.20 0.36 -25.93
N THR A 356 0.90 1.09 -25.83
CA THR A 356 0.93 2.45 -25.25
C THR A 356 0.14 3.43 -26.12
N ASP A 357 0.30 3.36 -27.44
CA ASP A 357 -0.38 4.19 -28.45
C ASP A 357 -1.67 3.53 -28.95
N LYS A 358 -2.36 2.75 -28.09
CA LYS A 358 -3.62 2.13 -28.48
C LYS A 358 -4.67 3.24 -28.74
N PRO A 359 -5.40 3.19 -29.88
CA PRO A 359 -6.41 4.18 -30.21
C PRO A 359 -7.52 4.24 -29.15
N GLY A 360 -8.07 5.44 -28.94
CA GLY A 360 -9.08 5.67 -27.91
C GLY A 360 -8.51 6.24 -26.60
N THR A 361 -9.41 6.64 -25.71
CA THR A 361 -9.10 7.24 -24.41
C THR A 361 -9.34 6.24 -23.29
N TYR A 362 -8.33 6.01 -22.45
CA TYR A 362 -8.49 5.26 -21.21
C TYR A 362 -9.46 5.97 -20.24
N PRO A 363 -10.31 5.28 -19.46
CA PRO A 363 -10.58 3.84 -19.47
C PRO A 363 -11.73 3.42 -20.40
N VAL A 364 -12.35 4.38 -21.11
CA VAL A 364 -13.64 4.17 -21.77
C VAL A 364 -13.50 3.43 -23.10
N ASP A 365 -12.57 3.86 -23.94
CA ASP A 365 -12.39 3.27 -25.29
C ASP A 365 -11.36 2.13 -25.27
N GLU A 366 -10.39 2.18 -24.34
CA GLU A 366 -9.35 1.16 -24.19
C GLU A 366 -8.85 1.04 -22.75
N SER A 367 -8.30 -0.12 -22.41
CA SER A 367 -7.86 -0.49 -21.05
C SER A 367 -6.43 -1.05 -21.01
N CYS A 368 -5.72 -1.05 -22.14
CA CYS A 368 -4.44 -1.74 -22.30
C CYS A 368 -3.24 -0.84 -22.01
N SER A 369 -3.33 0.45 -22.32
CA SER A 369 -2.17 1.35 -22.28
C SER A 369 -1.53 1.50 -20.89
N THR A 370 -2.27 1.28 -19.81
CA THR A 370 -1.77 1.19 -18.43
C THR A 370 -0.74 0.09 -18.24
N TYR A 371 -0.93 -1.08 -18.84
CA TYR A 371 -0.04 -2.24 -18.69
C TYR A 371 1.33 -2.02 -19.32
N ALA A 372 1.42 -1.17 -20.34
CA ALA A 372 2.70 -0.85 -20.97
C ALA A 372 3.59 0.05 -20.11
N MET A 373 3.04 0.75 -19.10
CA MET A 373 3.82 1.68 -18.26
C MET A 373 4.88 0.97 -17.42
N GLU A 374 4.54 -0.16 -16.82
CA GLU A 374 5.46 -0.97 -16.01
C GLU A 374 6.65 -1.47 -16.83
N PHE A 375 6.43 -1.78 -18.11
CA PHE A 375 7.51 -2.12 -19.03
C PHE A 375 8.50 -0.98 -19.24
N TRP A 376 8.01 0.25 -19.44
CA TRP A 376 8.89 1.41 -19.64
C TRP A 376 9.73 1.73 -18.40
N TYR A 377 9.19 1.49 -17.21
CA TYR A 377 9.96 1.56 -15.97
C TYR A 377 11.03 0.45 -15.92
N MET A 378 10.65 -0.81 -16.18
CA MET A 378 11.55 -1.96 -16.12
C MET A 378 12.72 -1.87 -17.12
N LEU A 379 12.44 -1.45 -18.36
CA LEU A 379 13.48 -1.26 -19.39
C LEU A 379 14.48 -0.17 -19.00
N GLN A 380 14.00 0.92 -18.38
CA GLN A 380 14.83 2.00 -17.88
C GLN A 380 15.71 1.52 -16.71
N GLU A 381 15.13 0.83 -15.73
CA GLU A 381 15.84 0.30 -14.57
C GLU A 381 16.93 -0.71 -14.99
N GLU A 382 16.64 -1.65 -15.90
CA GLU A 382 17.61 -2.63 -16.38
C GLU A 382 18.81 -1.94 -17.05
N VAL A 383 18.58 -0.97 -17.94
CA VAL A 383 19.66 -0.28 -18.65
C VAL A 383 20.47 0.62 -17.73
N LEU A 384 19.83 1.32 -16.79
CA LEU A 384 20.52 2.22 -15.86
C LEU A 384 21.28 1.49 -14.75
N SER A 385 20.82 0.29 -14.35
CA SER A 385 21.50 -0.55 -13.35
C SER A 385 22.75 -1.26 -13.89
N MET A 386 22.95 -1.30 -15.21
CA MET A 386 24.17 -1.86 -15.81
C MET A 386 25.44 -1.12 -15.34
N ASP A 387 26.54 -1.87 -15.23
CA ASP A 387 27.86 -1.31 -14.94
C ASP A 387 28.24 -0.23 -15.97
N ASN A 388 28.87 0.84 -15.48
CA ASN A 388 29.30 1.97 -16.31
C ASN A 388 30.40 1.53 -17.30
N GLY A 389 29.98 1.21 -18.52
CA GLY A 389 30.86 0.76 -19.59
C GLY A 389 30.26 0.99 -20.98
N GLU A 390 31.00 0.57 -22.00
CA GLU A 390 30.62 0.72 -23.42
C GLU A 390 29.26 0.10 -23.74
N ARG A 391 28.96 -1.06 -23.13
CA ARG A 391 27.68 -1.76 -23.31
C ARG A 391 26.49 -0.92 -22.86
N LYS A 392 26.58 -0.29 -21.68
CA LYS A 392 25.54 0.61 -21.16
C LYS A 392 25.29 1.79 -22.08
N LYS A 393 26.36 2.41 -22.58
CA LYS A 393 26.26 3.55 -23.51
C LYS A 393 25.51 3.16 -24.79
N ARG A 394 25.89 2.03 -25.40
CA ARG A 394 25.21 1.51 -26.60
C ARG A 394 23.74 1.21 -26.34
N CYS A 395 23.42 0.56 -25.21
CA CYS A 395 22.04 0.30 -24.83
C CYS A 395 21.24 1.60 -24.66
N LEU A 396 21.81 2.58 -23.97
CA LEU A 396 21.17 3.88 -23.74
C LEU A 396 20.92 4.63 -25.06
N GLU A 397 21.90 4.64 -25.96
CA GLU A 397 21.76 5.25 -27.30
C GLU A 397 20.69 4.55 -28.14
N ALA A 398 20.56 3.22 -28.03
CA ALA A 398 19.54 2.46 -28.74
C ALA A 398 18.11 2.73 -28.24
N ILE A 399 17.92 2.91 -26.93
CA ILE A 399 16.57 3.13 -26.36
C ILE A 399 16.13 4.60 -26.41
N LYS A 400 17.05 5.57 -26.47
CA LYS A 400 16.70 7.02 -26.47
C LYS A 400 15.63 7.40 -27.51
N PRO A 401 15.72 7.00 -28.79
CA PRO A 401 14.67 7.30 -29.78
C PRO A 401 13.31 6.69 -29.43
N VAL A 402 13.31 5.50 -28.83
CA VAL A 402 12.10 4.82 -28.38
C VAL A 402 11.43 5.61 -27.27
N TYR A 403 12.18 6.01 -26.23
CA TYR A 403 11.64 6.82 -25.14
C TYR A 403 11.17 8.20 -25.61
N ALA A 404 11.88 8.83 -26.55
CA ALA A 404 11.44 10.09 -27.14
C ALA A 404 10.08 9.95 -27.86
N HIS A 405 9.86 8.83 -28.56
CA HIS A 405 8.57 8.53 -29.16
C HIS A 405 7.48 8.25 -28.10
N VAL A 406 7.80 7.47 -27.07
CA VAL A 406 6.89 7.17 -25.97
C VAL A 406 6.43 8.44 -25.26
N VAL A 407 7.31 9.42 -25.02
CA VAL A 407 6.93 10.72 -24.45
C VAL A 407 5.84 11.40 -25.29
N LYS A 408 5.99 11.43 -26.63
CA LYS A 408 4.96 12.00 -27.52
C LYS A 408 3.65 11.21 -27.48
N VAL A 409 3.70 9.89 -27.32
CA VAL A 409 2.50 9.06 -27.12
C VAL A 409 1.83 9.39 -25.78
N LEU A 410 2.59 9.41 -24.68
CA LEU A 410 2.06 9.67 -23.34
C LEU A 410 1.44 11.06 -23.21
N VAL A 411 2.03 12.09 -23.84
CA VAL A 411 1.42 13.43 -23.92
C VAL A 411 0.07 13.35 -24.62
N ARG A 412 -0.03 12.64 -25.75
CA ARG A 412 -1.30 12.46 -26.47
C ARG A 412 -2.34 11.70 -25.64
N LYS A 413 -1.93 10.65 -24.92
CA LYS A 413 -2.80 9.84 -24.05
C LYS A 413 -3.21 10.56 -22.76
N SER A 414 -2.49 11.60 -22.34
CA SER A 414 -2.84 12.45 -21.19
C SER A 414 -3.87 13.53 -21.50
N GLN A 415 -4.34 13.63 -22.76
CA GLN A 415 -5.35 14.61 -23.16
C GLN A 415 -6.69 14.37 -22.45
N LEU A 416 -7.19 15.41 -21.80
CA LEU A 416 -8.49 15.38 -21.15
C LEU A 416 -9.61 15.13 -22.18
N PRO A 417 -10.69 14.41 -21.79
CA PRO A 417 -11.86 14.25 -22.64
C PRO A 417 -12.49 15.62 -22.93
N THR A 418 -12.96 15.79 -24.17
CA THR A 418 -13.67 16.99 -24.61
C THR A 418 -15.07 17.04 -24.03
N GLU A 419 -15.71 18.21 -24.05
CA GLU A 419 -17.09 18.36 -23.56
C GLU A 419 -18.06 17.51 -24.37
N SER A 420 -17.79 17.35 -25.68
CA SER A 420 -18.52 16.44 -26.57
C SER A 420 -18.44 14.97 -26.16
N SER A 421 -17.32 14.47 -25.63
CA SER A 421 -17.17 13.06 -25.21
C SER A 421 -17.58 12.79 -23.77
N LEU A 422 -17.70 13.83 -22.94
CA LEU A 422 -17.91 13.70 -21.48
C LEU A 422 -19.18 12.92 -21.10
N HIS A 423 -20.22 12.92 -21.95
CA HIS A 423 -21.44 12.15 -21.72
C HIS A 423 -21.24 10.62 -21.71
N LYS A 424 -20.12 10.12 -22.25
CA LYS A 424 -19.76 8.70 -22.22
C LYS A 424 -19.12 8.27 -20.91
N TRP A 425 -18.76 9.23 -20.06
CA TRP A 425 -17.94 9.01 -18.87
C TRP A 425 -18.80 9.10 -17.61
N ASN A 426 -18.57 8.18 -16.69
CA ASN A 426 -19.10 8.26 -15.33
C ASN A 426 -18.03 8.81 -14.36
N ASP A 427 -18.40 9.03 -13.09
CA ASP A 427 -17.49 9.57 -12.08
C ASP A 427 -16.31 8.62 -11.77
N ASP A 428 -16.53 7.30 -11.85
CA ASP A 428 -15.47 6.30 -11.67
C ASP A 428 -14.47 6.32 -12.83
N ASP A 429 -14.94 6.53 -14.07
CA ASP A 429 -14.08 6.66 -15.26
C ASP A 429 -13.20 7.91 -15.18
N LEU A 430 -13.78 9.03 -14.72
CA LEU A 430 -13.05 10.28 -14.53
C LEU A 430 -11.97 10.16 -13.45
N GLU A 431 -12.26 9.46 -12.36
CA GLU A 431 -11.27 9.18 -11.32
C GLU A 431 -10.20 8.19 -11.80
N ALA A 432 -10.58 7.15 -12.52
CA ALA A 432 -9.63 6.22 -13.14
C ALA A 432 -8.69 6.94 -14.12
N PHE A 433 -9.21 7.86 -14.93
CA PHE A 433 -8.36 8.67 -15.82
C PHE A 433 -7.48 9.67 -15.06
N ARG A 434 -7.95 10.23 -13.93
CA ARG A 434 -7.10 11.04 -13.04
C ARG A 434 -5.91 10.23 -12.53
N CYS A 435 -6.14 9.00 -12.07
CA CYS A 435 -5.07 8.07 -11.67
C CYS A 435 -4.16 7.74 -12.86
N TYR A 436 -4.72 7.44 -14.03
CA TYR A 436 -3.96 7.18 -15.25
C TYR A 436 -3.03 8.35 -15.64
N ARG A 437 -3.48 9.60 -15.51
CA ARG A 437 -2.61 10.78 -15.74
C ARG A 437 -1.48 10.87 -14.73
N GLN A 438 -1.70 10.44 -13.49
CA GLN A 438 -0.65 10.35 -12.47
C GLN A 438 0.38 9.27 -12.86
N ASP A 439 -0.08 8.10 -13.29
CA ASP A 439 0.80 7.01 -13.76
C ASP A 439 1.60 7.42 -15.02
N ILE A 440 0.97 8.19 -15.93
CA ILE A 440 1.67 8.84 -17.04
C ILE A 440 2.77 9.78 -16.51
N GLY A 441 2.45 10.61 -15.52
CA GLY A 441 3.41 11.54 -14.91
C GLY A 441 4.63 10.81 -14.34
N ASP A 442 4.41 9.70 -13.63
CA ASP A 442 5.47 8.84 -13.10
C ASP A 442 6.28 8.18 -14.22
N THR A 443 5.63 7.73 -15.28
CA THR A 443 6.30 7.18 -16.47
C THR A 443 7.15 8.23 -17.19
N LEU A 444 6.69 9.49 -17.27
CA LEU A 444 7.45 10.60 -17.85
C LEU A 444 8.72 10.91 -17.05
N LEU A 445 8.70 10.75 -15.73
CA LEU A 445 9.90 10.86 -14.89
C LEU A 445 10.92 9.75 -15.21
N SER A 446 10.47 8.51 -15.41
CA SER A 446 11.34 7.43 -15.90
C SER A 446 11.89 7.73 -17.30
N CYS A 447 11.09 8.32 -18.18
CA CYS A 447 11.55 8.75 -19.50
C CYS A 447 12.63 9.84 -19.40
N HIS A 448 12.48 10.79 -18.47
CA HIS A 448 13.49 11.82 -18.21
C HIS A 448 14.83 11.20 -17.78
N ASP A 449 14.83 10.17 -16.94
CA ASP A 449 16.07 9.52 -16.50
C ASP A 449 16.86 8.86 -17.66
N VAL A 450 16.19 8.51 -18.76
CA VAL A 450 16.82 8.00 -20.00
C VAL A 450 17.25 9.14 -20.93
N LEU A 451 16.36 10.10 -21.16
CA LEU A 451 16.53 11.16 -22.15
C LEU A 451 17.43 12.30 -21.66
N ASN A 452 17.43 12.58 -20.36
CA ASN A 452 18.04 13.76 -19.72
C ASN A 452 17.57 15.04 -20.43
N ASP A 453 18.47 15.97 -20.76
CA ASP A 453 18.14 17.25 -21.41
C ASP A 453 17.31 17.11 -22.69
N LEU A 454 17.45 16.01 -23.43
CA LEU A 454 16.66 15.73 -24.64
C LEU A 454 15.14 15.67 -24.33
N MET A 455 14.76 15.36 -23.09
CA MET A 455 13.37 15.40 -22.63
C MET A 455 12.75 16.79 -22.85
N LEU A 456 13.48 17.85 -22.50
CA LEU A 456 13.01 19.23 -22.65
C LEU A 456 12.85 19.62 -24.12
N ASP A 457 13.73 19.12 -25.00
CA ASP A 457 13.61 19.34 -26.44
C ASP A 457 12.35 18.66 -27.00
N VAL A 458 12.11 17.40 -26.63
CA VAL A 458 10.91 16.65 -27.05
C VAL A 458 9.63 17.33 -26.57
N LEU A 459 9.59 17.79 -25.31
CA LEU A 459 8.44 18.51 -24.79
C LEU A 459 8.28 19.91 -25.41
N SER A 460 9.39 20.60 -25.73
CA SER A 460 9.33 21.88 -26.44
C SER A 460 8.78 21.73 -27.86
N GLU A 461 9.12 20.64 -28.56
CA GLU A 461 8.51 20.30 -29.84
C GLU A 461 7.00 20.05 -29.70
N ALA A 462 6.59 19.25 -28.70
CA ALA A 462 5.18 19.01 -28.41
C ALA A 462 4.43 20.30 -28.07
N LEU A 463 5.09 21.24 -27.37
CA LEU A 463 4.53 22.55 -27.04
C LEU A 463 4.30 23.39 -28.30
N ASP A 464 5.25 23.41 -29.24
CA ASP A 464 5.07 24.08 -30.53
C ASP A 464 3.91 23.47 -31.33
N GLU A 465 3.85 22.14 -31.41
CA GLU A 465 2.76 21.42 -32.07
C GLU A 465 1.39 21.76 -31.44
N SER A 466 1.31 21.80 -30.10
CA SER A 466 0.08 22.13 -29.39
C SER A 466 -0.39 23.57 -29.61
N ILE A 467 0.54 24.53 -29.70
CA ILE A 467 0.24 25.94 -29.99
C ILE A 467 -0.23 26.09 -31.44
N MET A 468 0.45 25.41 -32.38
CA MET A 468 0.03 25.38 -33.77
C MET A 468 -1.39 24.81 -33.89
N TYR A 469 -1.68 23.72 -33.19
CA TYR A 469 -3.01 23.11 -33.15
C TYR A 469 -4.07 24.06 -32.58
N LEU A 470 -3.76 24.76 -31.49
CA LEU A 470 -4.65 25.77 -30.90
C LEU A 470 -4.95 26.93 -31.88
N SER A 471 -3.96 27.30 -32.71
CA SER A 471 -4.09 28.38 -33.69
C SER A 471 -4.77 27.98 -34.99
N TYR A 472 -4.88 26.68 -35.28
CA TYR A 472 -5.38 26.15 -36.54
C TYR A 472 -6.86 26.44 -36.77
N ASP A 473 -7.69 26.29 -35.73
CA ASP A 473 -9.10 26.69 -35.74
C ASP A 473 -9.40 27.65 -34.58
N PRO A 474 -9.35 28.97 -34.85
CA PRO A 474 -9.62 29.98 -33.82
C PRO A 474 -11.05 29.92 -33.25
N GLN A 475 -12.00 29.28 -33.92
CA GLN A 475 -13.38 29.12 -33.45
C GLN A 475 -13.58 27.87 -32.58
N SER A 476 -12.67 26.90 -32.63
CA SER A 476 -12.72 25.72 -31.78
C SER A 476 -12.43 26.08 -30.32
N THR A 477 -13.37 25.75 -29.45
CA THR A 477 -13.22 25.85 -27.98
C THR A 477 -12.74 24.56 -27.35
N GLU A 478 -12.48 23.51 -28.15
CA GLU A 478 -12.06 22.18 -27.67
C GLU A 478 -10.56 21.88 -27.94
N SER A 479 -9.86 22.72 -28.71
CA SER A 479 -8.45 22.51 -29.11
C SER A 479 -7.42 22.70 -27.99
N TRP A 480 -7.85 23.03 -26.76
CA TRP A 480 -6.99 23.30 -25.61
C TRP A 480 -6.47 22.03 -24.91
N THR A 481 -7.09 20.87 -25.13
CA THR A 481 -6.77 19.62 -24.41
C THR A 481 -5.34 19.15 -24.67
N LEU A 482 -4.84 19.29 -25.90
CA LEU A 482 -3.45 18.96 -26.25
C LEU A 482 -2.44 19.90 -25.57
N LEU A 483 -2.75 21.20 -25.52
CA LEU A 483 -1.91 22.18 -24.83
C LEU A 483 -1.89 21.89 -23.32
N GLU A 484 -3.04 21.61 -22.72
CA GLU A 484 -3.12 21.25 -21.30
C GLU A 484 -2.33 19.97 -20.99
N ALA A 485 -2.43 18.93 -21.83
CA ALA A 485 -1.68 17.69 -21.66
C ALA A 485 -0.16 17.90 -21.79
N THR A 486 0.25 18.80 -22.68
CA THR A 486 1.67 19.16 -22.83
C THR A 486 2.19 19.91 -21.61
N ILE A 487 1.41 20.87 -21.08
CA ILE A 487 1.73 21.59 -19.84
C ILE A 487 1.78 20.61 -18.66
N HIS A 488 0.84 19.66 -18.58
CA HIS A 488 0.85 18.58 -17.60
C HIS A 488 2.15 17.78 -17.66
N ALA A 489 2.62 17.40 -18.85
CA ALA A 489 3.89 16.70 -18.98
C ALA A 489 5.10 17.50 -18.49
N PHE A 490 5.15 18.83 -18.76
CA PHE A 490 6.15 19.72 -18.18
C PHE A 490 6.05 19.81 -16.65
N CYS A 491 4.83 19.82 -16.11
CA CYS A 491 4.59 19.82 -14.67
C CYS A 491 5.07 18.53 -14.01
N SER A 492 4.79 17.36 -14.61
CA SER A 492 5.18 16.06 -14.08
C SER A 492 6.69 15.91 -13.91
N ILE A 493 7.49 16.51 -14.80
CA ILE A 493 8.95 16.41 -14.74
C ILE A 493 9.63 17.51 -13.92
N ALA A 494 8.90 18.50 -13.39
CA ALA A 494 9.47 19.70 -12.77
C ALA A 494 10.49 19.38 -11.67
N GLN A 495 10.25 18.34 -10.86
CA GLN A 495 11.13 17.92 -9.76
C GLN A 495 12.48 17.33 -10.20
N LYS A 496 12.68 17.02 -11.49
CA LYS A 496 13.91 16.44 -12.03
C LYS A 496 14.78 17.45 -12.77
N ILE A 497 14.30 18.67 -12.92
CA ILE A 497 14.96 19.72 -13.67
C ILE A 497 16.09 20.32 -12.84
N GLU A 498 17.26 20.49 -13.44
CA GLU A 498 18.40 21.17 -12.82
C GLU A 498 18.14 22.68 -12.68
N TYR A 499 18.79 23.32 -11.71
CA TYR A 499 18.65 24.76 -11.43
C TYR A 499 19.19 25.69 -12.54
N THR A 500 19.77 25.13 -13.60
CA THR A 500 20.31 25.90 -14.71
C THR A 500 19.20 26.49 -15.59
N GLU A 501 19.52 27.59 -16.27
CA GLU A 501 18.56 28.23 -17.15
C GLU A 501 18.38 27.45 -18.46
N HIS A 502 17.30 26.67 -18.56
CA HIS A 502 16.90 26.00 -19.80
C HIS A 502 15.94 26.86 -20.63
N GLN A 503 16.27 27.08 -21.90
CA GLN A 503 15.46 27.92 -22.81
C GLN A 503 14.03 27.39 -23.01
N GLN A 504 13.86 26.08 -22.92
CA GLN A 504 12.58 25.37 -23.06
C GLN A 504 11.64 25.73 -21.90
N ILE A 505 12.16 25.85 -20.68
CA ILE A 505 11.38 26.27 -19.49
C ILE A 505 11.04 27.76 -19.57
N VAL A 506 11.99 28.59 -19.99
CA VAL A 506 11.77 30.02 -20.22
C VAL A 506 10.63 30.24 -21.22
N LYS A 507 10.63 29.47 -22.31
CA LYS A 507 9.58 29.46 -23.33
C LYS A 507 8.23 29.04 -22.73
N LEU A 508 8.19 27.94 -21.97
CA LEU A 508 6.99 27.49 -21.26
C LEU A 508 6.41 28.61 -20.38
N LEU A 509 7.20 29.17 -19.46
CA LEU A 509 6.73 30.22 -18.53
C LEU A 509 6.20 31.45 -19.27
N LYS A 510 6.82 31.83 -20.38
CA LYS A 510 6.32 32.90 -21.25
C LYS A 510 4.95 32.56 -21.81
N ILE A 511 4.80 31.37 -22.39
CA ILE A 511 3.52 30.90 -22.97
C ILE A 511 2.42 30.86 -21.91
N LEU A 512 2.70 30.37 -20.70
CA LEU A 512 1.73 30.34 -19.60
C LEU A 512 1.17 31.73 -19.26
N ASN A 513 1.91 32.81 -19.52
CA ASN A 513 1.42 34.18 -19.29
C ASN A 513 0.69 34.78 -20.50
N GLU A 514 0.85 34.22 -21.69
CA GLU A 514 0.25 34.71 -22.94
C GLU A 514 -1.08 34.01 -23.28
N ILE A 515 -1.39 32.87 -22.65
CA ILE A 515 -2.64 32.13 -22.88
C ILE A 515 -3.87 32.97 -22.45
N PRO A 516 -4.86 33.18 -23.34
CA PRO A 516 -6.12 33.84 -22.98
C PRO A 516 -7.05 32.85 -22.28
N TYR A 517 -6.83 32.63 -20.99
CA TYR A 517 -7.56 31.64 -20.19
C TYR A 517 -9.08 31.84 -20.18
N GLU A 518 -9.57 33.06 -20.34
CA GLU A 518 -11.01 33.38 -20.40
C GLU A 518 -11.72 32.78 -21.63
N LYS A 519 -10.95 32.39 -22.67
CA LYS A 519 -11.49 31.77 -23.88
C LYS A 519 -11.67 30.25 -23.75
N TYR A 520 -10.89 29.62 -22.88
CA TYR A 520 -10.76 28.16 -22.81
C TYR A 520 -11.33 27.63 -21.49
N ASN A 521 -11.39 26.30 -21.36
CA ASN A 521 -11.88 25.66 -20.15
C ASN A 521 -10.92 25.95 -18.95
N ASP A 522 -11.49 26.20 -17.78
CA ASP A 522 -10.75 26.49 -16.55
C ASP A 522 -9.73 25.41 -16.16
N LYS A 523 -9.88 24.16 -16.65
CA LYS A 523 -8.90 23.08 -16.43
C LYS A 523 -7.51 23.45 -16.94
N LEU A 524 -7.40 24.10 -18.11
CA LEU A 524 -6.12 24.60 -18.64
C LEU A 524 -5.48 25.61 -17.69
N PHE A 525 -6.28 26.53 -17.14
CA PHE A 525 -5.79 27.52 -16.19
C PHE A 525 -5.32 26.87 -14.88
N GLY A 526 -6.07 25.89 -14.37
CA GLY A 526 -5.66 25.10 -13.21
C GLY A 526 -4.30 24.44 -13.41
N MET A 527 -4.09 23.79 -14.56
CA MET A 527 -2.84 23.13 -14.91
C MET A 527 -1.67 24.12 -15.03
N ALA A 528 -1.90 25.31 -15.60
CA ALA A 528 -0.90 26.36 -15.66
C ALA A 528 -0.48 26.86 -14.27
N LEU A 529 -1.43 27.06 -13.36
CA LEU A 529 -1.16 27.47 -11.97
C LEU A 529 -0.35 26.41 -11.22
N GLU A 530 -0.72 25.14 -11.38
CA GLU A 530 -0.03 24.00 -10.77
C GLU A 530 1.41 23.87 -11.31
N THR A 531 1.58 24.05 -12.63
CA THR A 531 2.91 24.05 -13.26
C THR A 531 3.79 25.17 -12.69
N VAL A 532 3.29 26.40 -12.60
CA VAL A 532 4.06 27.49 -11.98
C VAL A 532 4.45 27.17 -10.53
N GLY A 533 3.54 26.56 -9.76
CA GLY A 533 3.84 26.06 -8.42
C GLY A 533 4.95 25.00 -8.40
N ALA A 534 4.90 24.03 -9.31
CA ALA A 534 5.90 22.95 -9.41
C ALA A 534 7.31 23.47 -9.76
N TYR A 535 7.43 24.57 -10.51
CA TYR A 535 8.70 25.21 -10.84
C TYR A 535 9.17 26.25 -9.80
N SER A 536 8.58 26.29 -8.60
CA SER A 536 8.93 27.28 -7.56
C SER A 536 10.41 27.28 -7.17
N GLU A 537 11.02 26.09 -7.06
CA GLU A 537 12.44 25.93 -6.72
C GLU A 537 13.34 26.50 -7.84
N TRP A 538 13.07 26.13 -9.09
CA TRP A 538 13.79 26.65 -10.26
C TRP A 538 13.62 28.18 -10.43
N ILE A 539 12.43 28.72 -10.12
CA ILE A 539 12.18 30.17 -10.13
C ILE A 539 12.99 30.87 -9.03
N GLY A 540 13.21 30.22 -7.88
CA GLY A 540 14.06 30.72 -6.80
C GLY A 540 15.50 30.99 -7.27
N ASP A 541 16.05 30.09 -8.08
CA ASP A 541 17.37 30.28 -8.70
C ASP A 541 17.37 31.20 -9.93
N ASN A 542 16.19 31.46 -10.50
CA ASN A 542 16.00 32.33 -11.67
C ASN A 542 14.98 33.48 -11.40
N PRO A 543 15.25 34.42 -10.46
CA PRO A 543 14.23 35.32 -9.90
C PRO A 543 13.58 36.30 -10.90
N LYS A 544 14.18 36.49 -12.09
CA LYS A 544 13.61 37.32 -13.16
C LYS A 544 12.23 36.87 -13.63
N TYR A 545 11.88 35.59 -13.43
CA TYR A 545 10.58 35.02 -13.81
C TYR A 545 9.53 35.05 -12.67
N LEU A 546 9.95 35.43 -11.46
CA LEU A 546 9.09 35.54 -10.29
C LEU A 546 7.89 36.49 -10.49
N PRO A 547 8.03 37.68 -11.11
CA PRO A 547 6.91 38.63 -11.24
C PRO A 547 5.76 38.07 -12.09
N SER A 548 6.10 37.39 -13.20
CA SER A 548 5.13 36.71 -14.05
C SER A 548 4.43 35.57 -13.32
N ALA A 549 5.19 34.77 -12.56
CA ALA A 549 4.64 33.68 -11.75
C ALA A 549 3.64 34.19 -10.70
N ILE A 550 4.02 35.24 -9.94
CA ILE A 550 3.13 35.86 -8.94
C ILE A 550 1.87 36.42 -9.61
N THR A 551 2.01 37.10 -10.75
CA THR A 551 0.85 37.68 -11.47
C THR A 551 -0.16 36.61 -11.86
N LEU A 552 0.31 35.48 -12.41
CA LEU A 552 -0.56 34.37 -12.80
C LEU A 552 -1.24 33.72 -11.58
N LEU A 553 -0.48 33.46 -10.52
CA LEU A 553 -1.01 32.87 -9.29
C LEU A 553 -2.04 33.75 -8.58
N VAL A 554 -1.79 35.07 -8.50
CA VAL A 554 -2.74 36.03 -7.94
C VAL A 554 -4.02 36.10 -8.76
N LYS A 555 -3.94 36.03 -10.10
CA LYS A 555 -5.13 35.90 -10.96
C LYS A 555 -5.94 34.66 -10.61
N GLY A 556 -5.27 33.55 -10.28
CA GLY A 556 -5.88 32.29 -9.88
C GLY A 556 -6.64 32.33 -8.56
N LEU A 557 -6.25 33.20 -7.62
CA LEU A 557 -6.92 33.34 -6.31
C LEU A 557 -8.40 33.70 -6.46
N ASN A 558 -8.75 34.55 -7.43
CA ASN A 558 -10.11 35.04 -7.66
C ASN A 558 -10.89 34.19 -8.67
N SER A 559 -10.45 32.95 -8.92
CA SER A 559 -11.04 32.04 -9.92
C SER A 559 -11.59 30.77 -9.29
N THR A 560 -12.25 29.93 -10.10
CA THR A 560 -12.70 28.58 -9.70
C THR A 560 -11.52 27.65 -9.34
N LYS A 561 -10.28 28.03 -9.68
CA LYS A 561 -9.02 27.30 -9.45
C LYS A 561 -8.19 27.87 -8.30
N ALA A 562 -8.83 28.51 -7.33
CA ALA A 562 -8.18 29.03 -6.13
C ALA A 562 -7.38 27.96 -5.35
N SER A 563 -7.80 26.69 -5.38
CA SER A 563 -7.04 25.59 -4.78
C SER A 563 -5.65 25.43 -5.40
N GLN A 564 -5.52 25.46 -6.73
CA GLN A 564 -4.23 25.38 -7.41
C GLN A 564 -3.40 26.64 -7.15
N ALA A 565 -4.02 27.81 -7.19
CA ALA A 565 -3.34 29.08 -6.93
C ALA A 565 -2.76 29.17 -5.51
N THR A 566 -3.55 28.79 -4.48
CA THR A 566 -3.10 28.79 -3.09
C THR A 566 -1.99 27.78 -2.83
N LEU A 567 -1.98 26.64 -3.53
CA LEU A 567 -0.88 25.67 -3.47
C LEU A 567 0.39 26.25 -4.11
N GLY A 568 0.29 26.77 -5.35
CA GLY A 568 1.43 27.37 -6.02
C GLY A 568 2.03 28.57 -5.27
N LEU A 569 1.19 29.42 -4.65
CA LEU A 569 1.68 30.51 -3.79
C LEU A 569 2.35 30.01 -2.51
N LYS A 570 1.82 28.95 -1.90
CA LYS A 570 2.43 28.32 -0.73
C LYS A 570 3.86 27.87 -1.05
N ASP A 571 4.04 27.19 -2.18
CA ASP A 571 5.32 26.63 -2.60
C ASP A 571 6.28 27.74 -3.08
N LEU A 572 5.79 28.69 -3.87
CA LEU A 572 6.59 29.83 -4.33
C LEU A 572 7.12 30.67 -3.16
N THR A 573 6.29 30.93 -2.15
CA THR A 573 6.71 31.70 -0.97
C THR A 573 7.53 30.91 0.04
N SER A 574 7.50 29.56 0.00
CA SER A 574 8.43 28.76 0.83
C SER A 574 9.83 28.75 0.23
N GLU A 575 9.95 28.60 -1.09
CA GLU A 575 11.24 28.49 -1.79
C GLU A 575 11.88 29.86 -2.08
N CYS A 576 11.11 30.87 -2.51
CA CYS A 576 11.63 32.17 -2.96
C CYS A 576 11.62 33.27 -1.87
N GLN A 577 11.86 32.93 -0.60
CA GLN A 577 11.64 33.86 0.53
C GLN A 577 12.37 35.21 0.40
N LYS A 578 13.62 35.21 -0.08
CA LYS A 578 14.42 36.46 -0.18
C LYS A 578 14.02 37.28 -1.41
N GLU A 579 13.67 36.60 -2.48
CA GLU A 579 13.37 37.13 -3.80
C GLU A 579 11.97 37.75 -3.85
N VAL A 580 11.05 37.27 -3.01
CA VAL A 580 9.66 37.77 -2.90
C VAL A 580 9.56 39.14 -2.21
N ILE A 581 10.59 39.59 -1.48
CA ILE A 581 10.57 40.85 -0.70
C ILE A 581 10.01 42.07 -1.48
N PRO A 582 10.41 42.34 -2.74
CA PRO A 582 9.89 43.48 -3.52
C PRO A 582 8.38 43.40 -3.81
N TYR A 583 7.81 42.19 -3.79
CA TYR A 583 6.42 41.88 -4.14
C TYR A 583 5.57 41.56 -2.90
N ALA A 584 6.17 41.57 -1.70
CA ALA A 584 5.55 41.11 -0.47
C ALA A 584 4.28 41.87 -0.08
N LEU A 585 4.30 43.22 -0.13
CA LEU A 585 3.13 44.03 0.26
C LEU A 585 1.95 43.87 -0.71
N PRO A 586 2.13 44.01 -2.05
CA PRO A 586 1.04 43.73 -3.00
C PRO A 586 0.48 42.32 -2.87
N LEU A 587 1.33 41.32 -2.60
CA LEU A 587 0.90 39.95 -2.43
C LEU A 587 0.09 39.75 -1.14
N LEU A 588 0.49 40.38 -0.03
CA LEU A 588 -0.30 40.36 1.21
C LEU A 588 -1.65 41.05 1.04
N ASP A 589 -1.72 42.15 0.30
CA ASP A 589 -2.98 42.81 -0.02
C ASP A 589 -3.90 41.90 -0.86
N ALA A 590 -3.36 41.22 -1.87
CA ALA A 590 -4.12 40.24 -2.66
C ALA A 590 -4.64 39.07 -1.80
N CYS A 591 -3.81 38.51 -0.93
CA CYS A 591 -4.20 37.45 0.01
C CYS A 591 -5.31 37.94 0.97
N ARG A 592 -5.20 39.17 1.46
CA ARG A 592 -6.20 39.79 2.34
C ARG A 592 -7.54 39.93 1.64
N THR A 593 -7.55 40.46 0.41
CA THR A 593 -8.78 40.61 -0.37
C THR A 593 -9.46 39.26 -0.59
N ALA A 594 -8.71 38.24 -1.02
CA ALA A 594 -9.27 36.90 -1.25
C ALA A 594 -9.86 36.27 0.02
N LEU A 595 -9.26 36.49 1.20
CA LEU A 595 -9.82 36.02 2.48
C LEU A 595 -11.10 36.76 2.89
N GLN A 596 -11.28 38.01 2.46
CA GLN A 596 -12.43 38.85 2.83
C GLN A 596 -13.65 38.64 1.92
N GLU A 597 -13.45 38.28 0.65
CA GLU A 597 -14.54 38.09 -0.32
C GLU A 597 -15.39 36.84 -0.06
N GLY A 598 -14.89 35.87 0.72
CA GLY A 598 -15.67 34.73 1.21
C GLY A 598 -15.95 33.62 0.18
N HIS A 599 -15.31 33.65 -0.99
CA HIS A 599 -15.43 32.59 -2.01
C HIS A 599 -14.48 31.40 -1.80
N LEU A 600 -13.46 31.55 -0.94
CA LEU A 600 -12.47 30.51 -0.66
C LEU A 600 -13.01 29.38 0.21
N LYS A 601 -12.64 28.15 -0.11
CA LYS A 601 -12.92 26.96 0.71
C LYS A 601 -12.03 26.92 1.95
N ASN A 602 -12.45 26.18 2.97
CA ASN A 602 -11.71 26.02 4.24
C ASN A 602 -10.23 25.65 4.03
N ALA A 603 -9.95 24.64 3.20
CA ALA A 603 -8.59 24.19 2.91
C ALA A 603 -7.74 25.25 2.17
N GLU A 604 -8.37 26.11 1.38
CA GLU A 604 -7.71 27.19 0.63
C GLU A 604 -7.33 28.32 1.58
N MET A 605 -8.24 28.71 2.50
CA MET A 605 -7.96 29.70 3.54
C MET A 605 -6.81 29.26 4.46
N ILE A 606 -6.80 27.99 4.88
CA ILE A 606 -5.73 27.44 5.73
C ILE A 606 -4.38 27.46 5.00
N ARG A 607 -4.34 27.06 3.72
CA ARG A 607 -3.12 27.11 2.90
C ARG A 607 -2.62 28.54 2.71
N LEU A 608 -3.53 29.48 2.43
CA LEU A 608 -3.18 30.88 2.24
C LEU A 608 -2.59 31.51 3.52
N MET A 609 -3.03 31.09 4.71
CA MET A 609 -2.41 31.52 5.97
C MET A 609 -0.95 31.07 6.13
N TYR A 610 -0.54 29.96 5.50
CA TYR A 610 0.86 29.57 5.44
C TYR A 610 1.68 30.54 4.56
N THR A 611 1.15 30.86 3.37
CA THR A 611 1.73 31.84 2.45
C THR A 611 1.90 33.20 3.14
N VAL A 612 0.87 33.66 3.85
CA VAL A 612 0.91 34.89 4.64
C VAL A 612 2.03 34.83 5.68
N GLY A 613 2.16 33.75 6.44
CA GLY A 613 3.23 33.62 7.43
C GLY A 613 4.65 33.63 6.84
N ASN A 614 4.84 33.01 5.67
CA ASN A 614 6.13 33.08 4.95
C ASN A 614 6.45 34.51 4.51
N ILE A 615 5.50 35.22 3.91
CA ILE A 615 5.72 36.61 3.46
C ILE A 615 5.95 37.55 4.65
N LEU A 616 5.17 37.40 5.73
CA LEU A 616 5.34 38.20 6.95
C LEU A 616 6.72 37.97 7.60
N SER A 617 7.35 36.81 7.38
CA SER A 617 8.67 36.53 7.93
C SER A 617 9.80 37.34 7.28
N VAL A 618 9.56 37.94 6.11
CA VAL A 618 10.62 38.61 5.31
C VAL A 618 10.43 40.13 5.16
N ILE A 619 9.39 40.71 5.76
CA ILE A 619 9.11 42.16 5.71
C ILE A 619 9.53 42.89 7.00
N SER A 620 9.45 44.24 6.99
CA SER A 620 9.75 45.06 8.16
C SER A 620 8.77 44.83 9.31
N TYR A 621 9.27 44.91 10.54
CA TYR A 621 8.48 44.64 11.75
C TYR A 621 7.20 45.50 11.86
N GLU A 622 7.26 46.77 11.45
CA GLU A 622 6.10 47.67 11.44
C GLU A 622 4.98 47.14 10.54
N ASN A 623 5.33 46.66 9.34
CA ASN A 623 4.37 46.07 8.40
C ASN A 623 3.84 44.73 8.92
N ILE A 624 4.67 43.92 9.61
CA ILE A 624 4.21 42.68 10.22
C ILE A 624 3.04 42.95 11.17
N ILE A 625 3.19 43.92 12.08
CA ILE A 625 2.15 44.26 13.04
C ILE A 625 0.88 44.76 12.33
N LEU A 626 1.02 45.58 11.29
CA LEU A 626 -0.12 46.11 10.53
C LEU A 626 -0.92 45.00 9.83
N TYR A 627 -0.25 44.05 9.17
CA TYR A 627 -0.95 42.95 8.47
C TYR A 627 -1.45 41.87 9.42
N LEU A 628 -0.76 41.61 10.54
CA LEU A 628 -1.29 40.74 11.59
C LEU A 628 -2.60 41.29 12.15
N ASP A 629 -2.67 42.60 12.40
CA ASP A 629 -3.91 43.22 12.86
C ASP A 629 -5.02 43.11 11.80
N ALA A 630 -4.71 43.38 10.54
CA ALA A 630 -5.68 43.34 9.46
C ALA A 630 -6.22 41.93 9.12
N MET A 631 -5.40 40.88 9.27
CA MET A 631 -5.72 39.52 8.78
C MET A 631 -5.98 38.52 9.91
N VAL A 632 -5.35 38.70 11.08
CA VAL A 632 -5.40 37.73 12.19
C VAL A 632 -6.35 38.18 13.29
N SER A 633 -6.43 39.49 13.61
CA SER A 633 -7.39 39.99 14.61
C SER A 633 -8.85 39.57 14.32
N PRO A 634 -9.36 39.61 13.07
CA PRO A 634 -10.72 39.14 12.77
C PRO A 634 -10.96 37.66 13.12
N CYS A 635 -9.94 36.80 13.04
CA CYS A 635 -10.05 35.40 13.42
C CYS A 635 -10.26 35.25 14.93
N PHE A 636 -9.54 36.03 15.74
CA PHE A 636 -9.70 36.01 17.20
C PHE A 636 -10.97 36.73 17.68
N GLU A 637 -11.39 37.81 17.00
CA GLU A 637 -12.66 38.48 17.29
C GLU A 637 -13.85 37.54 17.08
N GLU A 638 -13.85 36.76 16.00
CA GLU A 638 -14.89 35.74 15.76
C GLU A 638 -14.89 34.67 16.86
N LEU A 639 -13.72 34.14 17.25
CA LEU A 639 -13.60 33.21 18.38
C LEU A 639 -14.13 33.82 19.69
N GLN A 640 -13.84 35.10 19.94
CA GLN A 640 -14.31 35.82 21.11
C GLN A 640 -15.84 35.96 21.14
N ILE A 641 -16.47 36.25 20.01
CA ILE A 641 -17.93 36.33 19.90
C ILE A 641 -18.57 34.97 20.25
N HIS A 642 -18.03 33.87 19.74
CA HIS A 642 -18.54 32.53 20.05
C HIS A 642 -18.41 32.17 21.53
N VAL A 643 -17.27 32.53 22.15
CA VAL A 643 -17.05 32.34 23.59
C VAL A 643 -18.03 33.17 24.43
N GLN A 644 -18.23 34.45 24.08
CA GLN A 644 -19.16 35.35 24.79
C GLN A 644 -20.62 34.87 24.70
N ASN A 645 -21.00 34.30 23.55
CA ASN A 645 -22.35 33.78 23.33
C ASN A 645 -22.57 32.37 23.94
N ASN A 646 -21.50 31.72 24.44
CA ASN A 646 -21.53 30.35 24.96
C ASN A 646 -22.20 29.35 23.98
N ASP A 647 -21.97 29.55 22.68
CA ASP A 647 -22.59 28.77 21.61
C ASP A 647 -21.82 27.47 21.36
N ARG A 648 -22.51 26.34 21.50
CA ARG A 648 -21.96 24.98 21.35
C ARG A 648 -22.57 24.23 20.17
N THR A 649 -23.13 24.94 19.19
CA THR A 649 -23.72 24.32 18.00
C THR A 649 -22.65 23.78 17.04
N GLU A 650 -23.00 22.76 16.25
CA GLU A 650 -22.09 22.14 15.27
C GLU A 650 -21.55 23.13 14.21
N PRO A 651 -22.33 24.08 13.69
CA PRO A 651 -21.80 25.12 12.80
C PRO A 651 -20.76 26.01 13.48
N THR A 652 -20.99 26.40 14.75
CA THR A 652 -20.02 27.18 15.53
C THR A 652 -18.75 26.38 15.80
N LYS A 653 -18.86 25.09 16.12
CA LYS A 653 -17.72 24.19 16.22
C LYS A 653 -16.88 24.18 14.94
N ALA A 654 -17.52 24.03 13.77
CA ALA A 654 -16.80 24.03 12.49
C ALA A 654 -16.06 25.36 12.22
N ARG A 655 -16.66 26.50 12.62
CA ARG A 655 -16.00 27.82 12.53
C ARG A 655 -14.83 27.96 13.50
N VAL A 656 -14.98 27.51 14.74
CA VAL A 656 -13.91 27.50 15.75
C VAL A 656 -12.71 26.68 15.27
N VAL A 657 -12.96 25.46 14.77
CA VAL A 657 -11.91 24.58 14.23
C VAL A 657 -11.20 25.25 13.06
N LEU A 658 -11.93 25.79 12.09
CA LEU A 658 -11.34 26.50 10.95
C LEU A 658 -10.41 27.64 11.38
N ARG A 659 -10.84 28.49 12.32
CA ARG A 659 -10.01 29.61 12.79
C ARG A 659 -8.77 29.14 13.53
N LEU A 660 -8.89 28.10 14.36
CA LEU A 660 -7.73 27.49 15.02
C LEU A 660 -6.75 26.86 14.01
N GLU A 661 -7.23 26.22 12.95
CA GLU A 661 -6.39 25.65 11.88
C GLU A 661 -5.66 26.75 11.09
N MET A 662 -6.35 27.85 10.77
CA MET A 662 -5.74 29.03 10.14
C MET A 662 -4.62 29.62 11.00
N ILE A 663 -4.86 29.81 12.31
CA ILE A 663 -3.87 30.30 13.27
C ILE A 663 -2.71 29.32 13.41
N SER A 664 -2.99 28.02 13.52
CA SER A 664 -2.00 26.96 13.59
C SER A 664 -1.06 27.00 12.38
N LYS A 665 -1.62 27.17 11.17
CA LYS A 665 -0.85 27.18 9.94
C LYS A 665 -0.01 28.46 9.77
N LEU A 666 -0.54 29.60 10.20
CA LEU A 666 0.24 30.83 10.33
C LEU A 666 1.41 30.64 11.30
N PHE A 667 1.15 30.10 12.49
CA PHE A 667 2.17 29.85 13.51
C PHE A 667 3.25 28.90 13.02
N SER A 668 2.94 27.95 12.13
CA SER A 668 3.94 27.04 11.57
C SER A 668 4.93 27.70 10.59
N SER A 669 4.54 28.79 9.92
CA SER A 669 5.33 29.45 8.87
C SER A 669 6.00 30.75 9.33
N LEU A 670 5.36 31.50 10.22
CA LEU A 670 5.82 32.81 10.68
C LEU A 670 7.04 32.71 11.61
N ASN A 671 8.22 33.00 11.10
CA ASN A 671 9.45 33.02 11.89
C ASN A 671 10.46 34.02 11.34
N ILE A 672 10.65 35.14 12.06
CA ILE A 672 11.58 36.22 11.68
C ILE A 672 13.05 35.81 11.89
N ARG A 673 13.31 34.72 12.62
CA ARG A 673 14.66 34.31 13.05
C ARG A 673 15.17 33.05 12.32
N LYS A 674 14.59 32.65 11.18
CA LYS A 674 15.10 31.50 10.42
C LYS A 674 16.59 31.71 10.08
N PRO A 675 17.49 30.76 10.41
CA PRO A 675 18.88 30.86 10.00
C PRO A 675 18.94 30.86 8.47
N THR A 676 19.69 31.79 7.89
CA THR A 676 19.98 31.75 6.45
C THR A 676 20.99 30.62 6.22
N GLU A 677 20.84 29.87 5.13
CA GLU A 677 21.67 28.69 4.80
C GLU A 677 23.19 28.95 4.79
N GLY A 678 23.64 30.22 4.77
CA GLY A 678 25.05 30.61 4.85
C GLY A 678 25.71 30.52 6.24
N ASP A 679 24.95 30.33 7.33
CA ASP A 679 25.52 30.22 8.70
C ASP A 679 26.00 28.81 9.08
N MET A 680 25.68 27.80 8.26
CA MET A 680 26.08 26.40 8.48
C MET A 680 27.51 26.10 8.00
N ASP A 681 28.08 26.94 7.12
CA ASP A 681 29.35 26.65 6.41
C ASP A 681 30.59 27.39 6.99
N LYS A 682 30.43 28.05 8.15
CA LYS A 682 31.55 28.71 8.86
C LYS A 682 31.79 28.10 10.23
N GLY A 683 32.65 27.06 10.26
CA GLY A 683 33.54 26.83 11.41
C GLY A 683 33.59 25.42 12.00
N LEU A 684 34.20 24.46 11.30
CA LEU A 684 34.80 23.26 11.91
C LEU A 684 36.30 23.52 12.16
N GLY A 685 36.60 24.14 13.30
CA GLY A 685 37.95 24.27 13.85
C GLY A 685 38.03 23.65 15.27
N PRO A 686 39.18 23.09 15.70
CA PRO A 686 39.25 22.23 16.90
C PRO A 686 39.10 22.93 18.27
N ASP A 687 38.98 24.27 18.31
CA ASP A 687 38.94 25.06 19.54
C ASP A 687 37.56 25.70 19.82
N ALA A 688 36.47 24.96 19.60
CA ALA A 688 35.11 25.41 19.93
C ALA A 688 34.78 25.20 21.42
N GLN A 689 35.36 26.02 22.30
CA GLN A 689 34.82 26.21 23.65
C GLN A 689 33.58 27.12 23.60
N LYS A 690 32.40 26.55 23.90
CA LYS A 690 31.15 27.26 24.25
C LYS A 690 30.71 28.36 23.26
N LEU A 691 30.23 27.97 22.09
CA LEU A 691 29.20 28.76 21.41
C LEU A 691 27.85 28.49 22.10
N PRO A 692 27.04 29.52 22.41
CA PRO A 692 25.72 29.32 22.98
C PRO A 692 24.80 28.64 21.95
N PHE A 693 23.81 27.88 22.43
CA PHE A 693 22.81 27.21 21.62
C PHE A 693 22.20 28.16 20.55
N PRO A 694 21.87 27.66 19.34
CA PRO A 694 21.16 28.44 18.33
C PRO A 694 19.78 28.78 18.92
N GLY A 695 19.60 30.05 19.32
CA GLY A 695 18.39 30.49 20.02
C GLY A 695 18.60 31.48 21.16
N THR A 696 19.84 31.80 21.55
CA THR A 696 20.05 32.90 22.50
C THR A 696 19.79 34.25 21.82
N PRO A 697 18.82 35.07 22.29
CA PRO A 697 18.52 36.35 21.67
C PRO A 697 19.72 37.28 21.72
N LEU A 698 20.15 37.83 20.59
CA LEU A 698 21.03 38.99 20.56
C LEU A 698 20.32 40.14 21.31
N PRO A 699 20.98 40.83 22.26
CA PRO A 699 20.39 41.97 22.95
C PRO A 699 19.95 43.04 21.94
N GLY A 700 18.64 43.31 21.86
CA GLY A 700 18.05 44.27 20.91
C GLY A 700 17.37 43.67 19.68
N ALA A 701 17.31 42.34 19.52
CA ALA A 701 16.55 41.71 18.45
C ALA A 701 15.02 41.89 18.64
N PRO A 702 14.23 42.08 17.55
CA PRO A 702 12.79 42.22 17.65
C PRO A 702 12.13 40.98 18.26
N VAL A 703 11.08 41.20 19.05
CA VAL A 703 10.29 40.14 19.69
C VAL A 703 9.55 39.37 18.59
N GLN A 704 9.58 38.04 18.65
CA GLN A 704 8.83 37.20 17.70
C GLN A 704 7.33 37.56 17.73
N PRO A 705 6.67 37.80 16.58
CA PRO A 705 5.27 38.22 16.56
C PRO A 705 4.31 37.18 17.11
N ILE A 706 4.64 35.89 16.98
CA ILE A 706 3.85 34.79 17.56
C ILE A 706 3.72 34.98 19.08
N LEU A 707 4.79 35.41 19.76
CA LEU A 707 4.74 35.66 21.21
C LEU A 707 3.76 36.78 21.54
N LEU A 708 3.79 37.89 20.79
CA LEU A 708 2.87 39.02 20.99
C LEU A 708 1.41 38.64 20.76
N ILE A 709 1.14 37.80 19.74
CA ILE A 709 -0.20 37.29 19.48
C ILE A 709 -0.65 36.48 20.69
N LEU A 710 0.15 35.50 21.12
CA LEU A 710 -0.19 34.65 22.25
C LEU A 710 -0.37 35.47 23.55
N GLU A 711 0.47 36.46 23.84
CA GLU A 711 0.34 37.31 25.03
C GLU A 711 -1.00 38.05 25.07
N LYS A 712 -1.49 38.52 23.92
CA LYS A 712 -2.78 39.20 23.82
C LYS A 712 -3.97 38.23 23.84
N THR A 713 -3.81 37.02 23.31
CA THR A 713 -4.94 36.10 23.08
C THR A 713 -5.01 34.93 24.07
N MET A 714 -4.03 34.75 24.96
CA MET A 714 -3.97 33.60 25.87
C MET A 714 -5.21 33.47 26.76
N GLY A 715 -5.75 34.59 27.23
CA GLY A 715 -7.02 34.62 28.00
C GLY A 715 -8.18 34.02 27.21
N LEU A 716 -8.35 34.45 25.95
CA LEU A 716 -9.38 33.91 25.06
C LEU A 716 -9.20 32.41 24.79
N LEU A 717 -7.96 31.94 24.58
CA LEU A 717 -7.68 30.53 24.37
C LEU A 717 -8.01 29.67 25.61
N LYS A 718 -7.81 30.22 26.82
CA LYS A 718 -8.25 29.59 28.08
C LYS A 718 -9.77 29.51 28.14
N ASP A 719 -10.48 30.59 27.87
CA ASP A 719 -11.94 30.60 27.88
C ASP A 719 -12.50 29.61 26.84
N LEU A 720 -11.93 29.57 25.64
CA LEU A 720 -12.29 28.61 24.59
C LEU A 720 -12.05 27.16 25.03
N CYS A 721 -10.92 26.89 25.68
CA CYS A 721 -10.62 25.57 26.24
C CYS A 721 -11.64 25.16 27.30
N THR A 722 -12.08 26.08 28.17
CA THR A 722 -13.11 25.77 29.18
C THR A 722 -14.48 25.49 28.55
N LEU A 723 -14.83 26.21 27.48
CA LEU A 723 -16.07 26.03 26.74
C LEU A 723 -16.16 24.64 26.08
N TRP A 724 -15.05 24.19 25.49
CA TRP A 724 -14.98 22.99 24.65
C TRP A 724 -14.17 21.83 25.26
N ILE A 725 -13.92 21.82 26.58
CA ILE A 725 -13.03 20.85 27.25
C ILE A 725 -13.39 19.36 27.00
N HIS A 726 -14.65 19.09 26.65
CA HIS A 726 -15.16 17.74 26.38
C HIS A 726 -15.18 17.38 24.88
N ASP A 727 -14.94 18.33 23.98
CA ASP A 727 -14.88 18.08 22.53
C ASP A 727 -13.44 17.83 22.11
N GLU A 728 -13.14 16.57 21.76
CA GLU A 728 -11.79 16.16 21.39
C GLU A 728 -11.25 16.90 20.17
N THR A 729 -12.10 17.22 19.19
CA THR A 729 -11.64 17.84 17.93
C THR A 729 -11.19 19.28 18.12
N VAL A 730 -11.92 20.06 18.92
CA VAL A 730 -11.56 21.46 19.21
C VAL A 730 -10.29 21.51 20.06
N ILE A 731 -10.21 20.67 21.10
CA ILE A 731 -9.05 20.64 22.01
C ILE A 731 -7.80 20.12 21.29
N ASP A 732 -7.93 19.11 20.43
CA ASP A 732 -6.84 18.60 19.60
C ASP A 732 -6.30 19.69 18.65
N THR A 733 -7.21 20.43 17.99
CA THR A 733 -6.84 21.54 17.08
C THR A 733 -6.16 22.69 17.83
N LEU A 734 -6.66 23.03 19.03
CA LEU A 734 -6.04 24.04 19.91
C LEU A 734 -4.62 23.62 20.32
N CYS A 735 -4.45 22.38 20.79
CA CYS A 735 -3.14 21.84 21.17
C CYS A 735 -2.16 21.84 19.99
N LYS A 736 -2.61 21.47 18.79
CA LYS A 736 -1.80 21.55 17.57
C LYS A 736 -1.35 22.98 17.26
N ALA A 737 -2.24 23.97 17.37
CA ALA A 737 -1.88 25.38 17.16
C ALA A 737 -0.79 25.83 18.14
N LEU A 738 -0.96 25.52 19.43
CA LEU A 738 0.03 25.84 20.47
C LEU A 738 1.35 25.08 20.27
N GLN A 739 1.31 23.86 19.75
CA GLN A 739 2.50 23.09 19.42
C GLN A 739 3.30 23.72 18.26
N GLN A 740 2.63 24.27 17.24
CA GLN A 740 3.32 25.00 16.17
C GLN A 740 4.01 26.25 16.72
N ALA A 741 3.32 27.00 17.60
CA ALA A 741 3.91 28.14 18.28
C ALA A 741 5.13 27.76 19.14
N LEU A 742 5.04 26.67 19.92
CA LEU A 742 6.17 26.15 20.71
C LEU A 742 7.37 25.78 19.83
N THR A 743 7.12 25.13 18.69
CA THR A 743 8.18 24.70 17.77
C THR A 743 8.94 25.89 17.19
N ASN A 744 8.24 26.99 16.88
CA ASN A 744 8.86 28.18 16.29
C ASN A 744 9.43 29.17 17.31
N LEU A 745 8.84 29.30 18.50
CA LEU A 745 9.34 30.18 19.57
C LEU A 745 10.51 29.56 20.35
N MET A 746 10.51 28.24 20.54
CA MET A 746 11.48 27.55 21.39
C MET A 746 11.64 28.24 22.76
N ASP A 747 12.85 28.70 23.10
CA ASP A 747 13.15 29.40 24.37
C ASP A 747 12.43 30.75 24.51
N ASP A 748 12.01 31.39 23.42
CA ASP A 748 11.28 32.67 23.46
C ASP A 748 9.89 32.54 24.10
N ILE A 749 9.37 31.31 24.28
CA ILE A 749 8.05 31.07 24.90
C ILE A 749 8.05 31.26 26.42
N LYS A 750 9.23 31.38 27.05
CA LYS A 750 9.40 31.48 28.51
C LYS A 750 8.44 32.47 29.22
N PRO A 751 8.16 33.67 28.69
CA PRO A 751 7.21 34.60 29.33
C PRO A 751 5.79 34.04 29.51
N LEU A 752 5.36 33.13 28.62
CA LEU A 752 4.02 32.52 28.63
C LEU A 752 4.02 31.05 29.09
N LEU A 753 5.18 30.50 29.42
CA LEU A 753 5.34 29.08 29.71
C LEU A 753 4.39 28.61 30.82
N THR A 754 4.29 29.35 31.92
CA THR A 754 3.39 29.02 33.04
C THR A 754 1.94 28.94 32.59
N GLU A 755 1.47 29.92 31.82
CA GLU A 755 0.08 29.97 31.37
C GLU A 755 -0.28 28.83 30.43
N MET A 756 0.63 28.50 29.51
CA MET A 756 0.44 27.39 28.57
C MET A 756 0.50 26.04 29.27
N CYS A 757 1.44 25.84 30.19
CA CYS A 757 1.50 24.63 31.00
C CYS A 757 0.23 24.45 31.84
N CYS A 758 -0.30 25.51 32.46
CA CYS A 758 -1.55 25.43 33.20
C CYS A 758 -2.76 25.07 32.32
N LEU A 759 -2.85 25.63 31.10
CA LEU A 759 -3.88 25.27 30.13
C LEU A 759 -3.79 23.78 29.77
N VAL A 760 -2.61 23.31 29.39
CA VAL A 760 -2.38 21.90 29.02
C VAL A 760 -2.66 20.98 30.22
N LEU A 761 -2.27 21.37 31.43
CA LEU A 761 -2.57 20.63 32.65
C LEU A 761 -4.08 20.51 32.89
N SER A 762 -4.86 21.56 32.64
CA SER A 762 -6.33 21.52 32.74
C SER A 762 -6.94 20.51 31.75
N ILE A 763 -6.39 20.43 30.54
CA ILE A 763 -6.80 19.46 29.51
C ILE A 763 -6.47 18.05 29.97
N LEU A 764 -5.21 17.79 30.36
CA LEU A 764 -4.74 16.48 30.80
C LEU A 764 -5.54 15.92 31.98
N ASN A 765 -5.93 16.79 32.93
CA ASN A 765 -6.70 16.39 34.11
C ASN A 765 -8.17 16.06 33.81
N THR A 766 -8.71 16.52 32.67
CA THR A 766 -10.13 16.34 32.32
C THR A 766 -10.31 15.30 31.21
N ASN A 767 -9.71 15.56 30.05
CA ASN A 767 -9.73 14.65 28.90
C ASN A 767 -8.42 14.75 28.13
N CYS A 768 -7.54 13.76 28.28
CA CYS A 768 -6.25 13.74 27.61
C CYS A 768 -6.42 13.34 26.14
N VAL A 769 -6.28 14.32 25.25
CA VAL A 769 -6.15 14.08 23.80
C VAL A 769 -4.69 13.84 23.42
N VAL A 770 -4.46 13.16 22.29
CA VAL A 770 -3.11 12.83 21.79
C VAL A 770 -2.22 14.07 21.67
N SER A 771 -2.70 15.13 21.04
CA SER A 771 -1.94 16.37 20.87
C SER A 771 -1.60 17.08 22.20
N ALA A 772 -2.40 16.88 23.26
CA ALA A 772 -2.13 17.42 24.59
C ALA A 772 -0.95 16.69 25.26
N ALA A 773 -0.87 15.36 25.11
CA ALA A 773 0.27 14.58 25.57
C ALA A 773 1.55 14.94 24.79
N ASP A 774 1.45 15.19 23.49
CA ASP A 774 2.59 15.57 22.65
C ASP A 774 3.15 16.95 23.00
N ILE A 775 2.30 17.98 23.13
CA ILE A 775 2.76 19.32 23.53
C ILE A 775 3.36 19.31 24.95
N ALA A 776 2.72 18.62 25.90
CA ALA A 776 3.26 18.45 27.25
C ALA A 776 4.61 17.74 27.22
N GLY A 777 4.76 16.69 26.39
CA GLY A 777 6.03 16.00 26.22
C GLY A 777 7.12 16.86 25.60
N ASN A 778 6.79 17.74 24.65
CA ASN A 778 7.74 18.70 24.10
C ASN A 778 8.16 19.74 25.15
N PHE A 779 7.23 20.28 25.95
CA PHE A 779 7.56 21.15 27.07
C PHE A 779 8.54 20.49 28.05
N ILE A 780 8.24 19.25 28.47
CA ILE A 780 9.12 18.48 29.37
C ILE A 780 10.50 18.30 28.73
N LEU A 781 10.56 17.87 27.47
CA LEU A 781 11.84 17.62 26.80
C LEU A 781 12.71 18.88 26.63
N MET A 782 12.10 20.05 26.48
CA MET A 782 12.80 21.32 26.29
C MET A 782 13.21 21.94 27.63
N PHE A 783 12.31 22.01 28.60
CA PHE A 783 12.46 22.87 29.78
C PHE A 783 12.68 22.13 31.11
N TYR A 784 12.75 20.79 31.12
CA TYR A 784 12.96 20.05 32.37
C TYR A 784 14.32 20.33 33.03
N LYS A 785 15.36 20.62 32.23
CA LYS A 785 16.69 20.94 32.75
C LYS A 785 16.80 22.35 33.33
N ASP A 786 15.83 23.22 33.03
CA ASP A 786 15.79 24.59 33.50
C ASP A 786 15.20 24.65 34.92
N GLN A 787 15.89 25.29 35.85
CA GLN A 787 15.56 25.24 37.27
C GLN A 787 14.24 25.95 37.58
N ASP A 788 13.95 27.05 36.89
CA ASP A 788 12.78 27.90 37.15
C ASP A 788 11.48 27.24 36.69
N SER A 789 11.52 26.46 35.60
CA SER A 789 10.35 25.77 35.03
C SER A 789 10.22 24.31 35.44
N ARG A 790 11.21 23.74 36.15
CA ARG A 790 11.25 22.31 36.50
C ARG A 790 10.00 21.83 37.23
N GLN A 791 9.48 22.62 38.16
CA GLN A 791 8.30 22.26 38.95
C GLN A 791 7.05 22.08 38.06
N LEU A 792 6.88 22.92 37.04
CA LEU A 792 5.78 22.79 36.08
C LEU A 792 5.92 21.54 35.21
N MET A 793 7.14 21.23 34.76
CA MET A 793 7.41 20.02 33.97
C MET A 793 7.14 18.74 34.77
N VAL A 794 7.47 18.74 36.06
CA VAL A 794 7.13 17.67 37.00
C VAL A 794 5.60 17.52 37.11
N GLN A 795 4.85 18.61 37.26
CA GLN A 795 3.38 18.55 37.33
C GLN A 795 2.76 17.98 36.04
N LEU A 796 3.22 18.43 34.87
CA LEU A 796 2.76 17.90 33.57
C LEU A 796 3.06 16.40 33.45
N PHE A 797 4.26 15.98 33.82
CA PHE A 797 4.65 14.58 33.80
C PHE A 797 3.76 13.74 34.72
N THR A 798 3.53 14.19 35.96
CA THR A 798 2.63 13.51 36.91
C THR A 798 1.21 13.36 36.35
N ALA A 799 0.64 14.44 35.78
CA ALA A 799 -0.71 14.40 35.22
C ALA A 799 -0.85 13.40 34.07
N ILE A 800 0.12 13.33 33.16
CA ILE A 800 0.14 12.32 32.08
C ILE A 800 0.16 10.91 32.67
N MET A 801 1.03 10.66 33.65
CA MET A 801 1.17 9.33 34.26
C MET A 801 -0.10 8.90 34.98
N ASP A 802 -0.69 9.78 35.80
CA ASP A 802 -1.88 9.48 36.58
C ASP A 802 -3.11 9.24 35.70
N TYR A 803 -3.31 10.08 34.68
CA TYR A 803 -4.41 9.91 33.73
C TYR A 803 -4.33 8.55 33.03
N ASN A 804 -3.16 8.22 32.46
CA ASN A 804 -2.97 6.98 31.71
C ASN A 804 -3.05 5.73 32.61
N PHE A 805 -2.50 5.78 33.82
CA PHE A 805 -2.65 4.70 34.79
C PHE A 805 -4.09 4.47 35.20
N ASN A 806 -4.88 5.53 35.39
CA ASN A 806 -6.30 5.40 35.70
C ASN A 806 -7.08 4.80 34.54
N GLN A 807 -6.84 5.25 33.30
CA GLN A 807 -7.50 4.71 32.10
C GLN A 807 -7.17 3.24 31.86
N MET A 808 -5.89 2.86 31.97
CA MET A 808 -5.48 1.45 31.82
C MET A 808 -6.03 0.56 32.95
N GLN A 809 -6.13 1.08 34.18
CA GLN A 809 -6.71 0.34 35.29
C GLN A 809 -8.22 0.09 35.10
N GLN A 810 -8.96 1.10 34.64
CA GLN A 810 -10.40 0.99 34.39
C GLN A 810 -10.71 0.03 33.22
N ASN A 811 -9.82 -0.06 32.23
CA ASN A 811 -10.00 -0.86 31.02
C ASN A 811 -9.17 -2.16 31.00
N LEU A 812 -8.75 -2.71 32.15
CA LEU A 812 -7.83 -3.86 32.21
C LEU A 812 -8.28 -5.08 31.39
N GLY A 813 -9.59 -5.34 31.30
CA GLY A 813 -10.16 -6.45 30.52
C GLY A 813 -10.48 -6.11 29.05
N LYS A 814 -10.32 -4.85 28.63
CA LYS A 814 -10.67 -4.33 27.30
C LYS A 814 -9.69 -3.24 26.84
N LEU A 815 -8.38 -3.49 27.00
CA LEU A 815 -7.32 -2.53 26.65
C LEU A 815 -7.36 -2.11 25.17
N SER A 816 -7.86 -2.95 24.27
CA SER A 816 -8.14 -2.62 22.86
C SER A 816 -8.99 -1.36 22.67
N ARG A 817 -9.86 -1.00 23.62
CA ARG A 817 -10.69 0.22 23.54
C ARG A 817 -9.90 1.52 23.65
N ILE A 818 -8.72 1.47 24.25
CA ILE A 818 -7.85 2.63 24.50
C ILE A 818 -6.51 2.48 23.78
N ALA A 819 -6.50 1.76 22.65
CA ALA A 819 -5.31 1.48 21.86
C ALA A 819 -4.53 2.77 21.50
N ASP A 820 -5.19 3.78 20.94
CA ASP A 820 -4.54 5.02 20.51
C ASP A 820 -3.88 5.79 21.67
N LEU A 821 -4.53 5.76 22.85
CA LEU A 821 -3.98 6.33 24.08
C LEU A 821 -2.74 5.57 24.53
N ILE A 822 -2.78 4.23 24.54
CA ILE A 822 -1.63 3.36 24.88
C ILE A 822 -0.46 3.62 23.93
N GLU A 823 -0.74 3.74 22.62
CA GLU A 823 0.26 4.03 21.62
C GLU A 823 1.00 5.35 21.92
N THR A 824 0.23 6.42 22.12
CA THR A 824 0.74 7.75 22.44
C THR A 824 1.52 7.75 23.75
N PHE A 825 0.97 7.11 24.79
CA PHE A 825 1.58 7.04 26.11
C PHE A 825 2.94 6.33 26.10
N TYR A 826 3.06 5.19 25.41
CA TYR A 826 4.34 4.50 25.31
C TYR A 826 5.31 5.15 24.32
N ALA A 827 4.82 5.84 23.28
CA ALA A 827 5.67 6.68 22.43
C ALA A 827 6.31 7.83 23.24
N PHE A 828 5.50 8.50 24.07
CA PHE A 828 5.94 9.52 25.01
C PHE A 828 6.98 8.97 26.00
N ASN A 829 6.67 7.87 26.70
CA ASN A 829 7.58 7.26 27.67
C ASN A 829 8.89 6.76 27.04
N THR A 830 8.87 6.34 25.77
CA THR A 830 10.09 5.99 25.03
C THR A 830 11.01 7.20 24.87
N ARG A 831 10.47 8.38 24.51
CA ARG A 831 11.25 9.62 24.37
C ARG A 831 11.81 10.08 25.72
N ILE A 832 10.99 10.01 26.77
CA ILE A 832 11.38 10.39 28.13
C ILE A 832 12.48 9.47 28.67
N SER A 833 12.31 8.15 28.56
CA SER A 833 13.33 7.16 28.98
C SER A 833 14.67 7.43 28.31
N LYS A 834 14.68 7.80 27.02
CA LYS A 834 15.90 8.09 26.27
C LYS A 834 16.60 9.39 26.66
N LYS A 835 15.84 10.46 26.92
CA LYS A 835 16.41 11.82 27.07
C LYS A 835 16.48 12.30 28.53
N ILE A 836 15.49 11.96 29.35
CA ILE A 836 15.30 12.48 30.71
C ILE A 836 14.82 11.37 31.69
N PRO A 837 15.50 10.22 31.79
CA PRO A 837 15.08 9.10 32.65
C PRO A 837 15.02 9.45 34.16
N ILE A 838 15.70 10.51 34.60
CA ILE A 838 15.70 10.96 36.00
C ILE A 838 14.29 11.35 36.50
N CYS A 839 13.37 11.71 35.60
CA CYS A 839 12.01 12.09 35.96
C CYS A 839 11.23 10.97 36.67
N TYR A 840 11.49 9.70 36.32
CA TYR A 840 10.84 8.56 36.95
C TYR A 840 11.17 8.48 38.44
N SER A 841 12.41 8.79 38.82
CA SER A 841 12.86 8.79 40.22
C SER A 841 12.38 10.01 41.02
N GLU A 842 12.36 11.18 40.38
CA GLU A 842 11.98 12.45 41.03
C GLU A 842 10.48 12.52 41.31
N VAL A 843 9.66 12.03 40.39
CA VAL A 843 8.19 11.97 40.53
C VAL A 843 7.73 10.72 41.29
N GLN A 844 8.65 9.79 41.61
CA GLN A 844 8.35 8.52 42.27
C GLN A 844 7.30 7.69 41.53
N VAL A 845 7.42 7.63 40.20
CA VAL A 845 6.52 6.84 39.36
C VAL A 845 6.61 5.36 39.72
N ASP A 846 5.46 4.69 39.82
CA ASP A 846 5.38 3.23 39.89
C ASP A 846 5.83 2.59 38.56
N CYS A 847 7.14 2.44 38.43
CA CYS A 847 7.77 1.85 37.26
C CYS A 847 7.46 0.35 37.13
N MET A 848 7.13 -0.33 38.24
CA MET A 848 6.68 -1.73 38.19
C MET A 848 5.35 -1.83 37.45
N LYS A 849 4.37 -0.98 37.82
CA LYS A 849 3.08 -0.90 37.14
C LYS A 849 3.22 -0.48 35.67
N LEU A 850 4.13 0.45 35.38
CA LEU A 850 4.40 0.92 34.02
C LEU A 850 4.87 -0.21 33.08
N VAL A 851 5.80 -1.04 33.56
CA VAL A 851 6.33 -2.19 32.80
C VAL A 851 5.31 -3.33 32.73
N ASP A 852 4.58 -3.62 33.81
CA ASP A 852 3.51 -4.64 33.81
C ASP A 852 2.45 -4.33 32.75
N PHE A 853 1.95 -3.10 32.68
CA PHE A 853 1.04 -2.71 31.62
C PHE A 853 1.67 -2.83 30.23
N ALA A 854 2.96 -2.50 30.07
CA ALA A 854 3.62 -2.58 28.77
C ALA A 854 3.68 -4.03 28.26
N THR A 855 3.94 -4.99 29.17
CA THR A 855 3.95 -6.43 28.82
C THR A 855 2.57 -6.94 28.41
N LYS A 856 1.48 -6.41 28.99
CA LYS A 856 0.10 -6.71 28.56
C LYS A 856 -0.24 -6.05 27.22
N CYS A 857 0.18 -4.80 27.02
CA CYS A 857 -0.11 -4.03 25.81
C CYS A 857 0.62 -4.58 24.57
N MET A 858 1.81 -5.17 24.72
CA MET A 858 2.49 -5.84 23.59
C MET A 858 1.86 -7.16 23.15
N MET A 859 0.88 -7.68 23.90
CA MET A 859 0.09 -8.86 23.53
C MET A 859 -1.24 -8.50 22.84
N LEU A 860 -1.49 -7.21 22.62
CA LEU A 860 -2.70 -6.74 21.94
C LEU A 860 -2.67 -7.07 20.44
N PRO A 861 -3.83 -7.28 19.81
CA PRO A 861 -3.92 -7.51 18.37
C PRO A 861 -3.56 -6.26 17.54
N GLU A 862 -3.74 -5.06 18.09
CA GLU A 862 -3.46 -3.79 17.41
C GLU A 862 -1.95 -3.53 17.28
N THR A 863 -1.49 -3.22 16.06
CA THR A 863 -0.05 -3.13 15.76
C THR A 863 0.64 -1.90 16.37
N GLY A 864 -0.05 -0.76 16.46
CA GLY A 864 0.46 0.49 17.01
C GLY A 864 0.87 0.39 18.48
N PRO A 865 -0.07 0.08 19.39
CA PRO A 865 0.21 -0.13 20.82
C PRO A 865 1.31 -1.16 21.04
N MET A 866 1.24 -2.29 20.34
CA MET A 866 2.24 -3.36 20.45
C MET A 866 3.65 -2.84 20.13
N LYS A 867 3.83 -2.15 18.99
CA LYS A 867 5.14 -1.61 18.59
C LYS A 867 5.66 -0.59 19.59
N LYS A 868 4.82 0.33 20.09
CA LYS A 868 5.26 1.36 21.04
C LYS A 868 5.58 0.79 22.41
N SER A 869 4.82 -0.19 22.90
CA SER A 869 5.14 -0.90 24.15
C SER A 869 6.47 -1.66 24.04
N VAL A 870 6.73 -2.35 22.92
CA VAL A 870 8.02 -3.01 22.66
C VAL A 870 9.16 -2.00 22.59
N ALA A 871 8.97 -0.88 21.89
CA ALA A 871 9.96 0.19 21.81
C ALA A 871 10.27 0.81 23.17
N PHE A 872 9.24 1.02 24.00
CA PHE A 872 9.38 1.51 25.37
C PHE A 872 10.18 0.51 26.22
N ILE A 873 9.78 -0.76 26.29
CA ILE A 873 10.49 -1.79 27.08
C ILE A 873 11.96 -1.86 26.65
N THR A 874 12.21 -1.87 25.34
CA THR A 874 13.57 -1.88 24.78
C THR A 874 14.39 -0.68 25.26
N MET A 875 13.82 0.53 25.19
CA MET A 875 14.52 1.75 25.62
C MET A 875 14.70 1.81 27.14
N PHE A 876 13.67 1.40 27.90
CA PHE A 876 13.70 1.33 29.35
C PHE A 876 14.82 0.42 29.85
N VAL A 877 14.95 -0.77 29.25
CA VAL A 877 16.06 -1.71 29.55
C VAL A 877 17.42 -1.13 29.15
N LYS A 878 17.51 -0.38 28.05
CA LYS A 878 18.79 0.22 27.61
C LYS A 878 19.31 1.28 28.57
N GLU A 879 18.42 2.06 29.19
CA GLU A 879 18.79 3.14 30.11
C GLU A 879 18.80 2.72 31.58
N SER A 880 18.18 1.58 31.93
CA SER A 880 17.99 1.17 33.32
C SER A 880 19.27 0.99 34.12
N THR A 881 20.39 0.59 33.51
CA THR A 881 21.67 0.42 34.22
C THR A 881 22.23 1.72 34.80
N ASN A 882 21.81 2.86 34.27
CA ASN A 882 22.24 4.18 34.74
C ASN A 882 21.34 4.73 35.86
N HIS A 883 20.21 4.07 36.15
CA HIS A 883 19.15 4.56 37.03
C HIS A 883 18.65 3.46 37.99
N PRO A 884 18.97 3.52 39.30
CA PRO A 884 18.67 2.44 40.26
C PRO A 884 17.20 1.99 40.32
N VAL A 885 16.25 2.93 40.23
CA VAL A 885 14.80 2.62 40.24
C VAL A 885 14.42 1.74 39.05
N MET A 886 14.90 2.09 37.85
CA MET A 886 14.65 1.33 36.63
C MET A 886 15.35 -0.03 36.66
N MET A 887 16.60 -0.07 37.14
CA MET A 887 17.37 -1.31 37.28
C MET A 887 16.64 -2.34 38.15
N ASN A 888 16.12 -1.91 39.31
CA ASN A 888 15.40 -2.79 40.22
C ASN A 888 14.13 -3.38 39.57
N VAL A 889 13.44 -2.59 38.75
CA VAL A 889 12.24 -3.04 38.02
C VAL A 889 12.61 -4.07 36.96
N VAL A 890 13.67 -3.84 36.18
CA VAL A 890 14.12 -4.81 35.15
C VAL A 890 14.55 -6.13 35.80
N LEU A 891 15.26 -6.09 36.93
CA LEU A 891 15.63 -7.30 37.66
C LEU A 891 14.41 -8.06 38.21
N ALA A 892 13.37 -7.34 38.67
CA ALA A 892 12.15 -7.95 39.19
C ALA A 892 11.19 -8.47 38.10
N GLN A 893 11.12 -7.81 36.93
CA GLN A 893 10.18 -8.11 35.85
C GLN A 893 10.82 -8.78 34.62
N GLY A 894 12.14 -8.98 34.59
CA GLY A 894 12.85 -9.51 33.43
C GLY A 894 12.34 -10.86 32.94
N GLU A 895 12.04 -11.78 33.87
CA GLU A 895 11.42 -13.07 33.54
C GLU A 895 10.04 -12.90 32.88
N ASN A 896 9.21 -11.98 33.38
CA ASN A 896 7.88 -11.70 32.83
C ASN A 896 7.94 -11.06 31.43
N ILE A 897 8.89 -10.15 31.20
CA ILE A 897 9.15 -9.55 29.89
C ILE A 897 9.51 -10.65 28.88
N VAL A 898 10.45 -11.53 29.22
CA VAL A 898 10.88 -12.65 28.36
C VAL A 898 9.73 -13.63 28.12
N ARG A 899 8.96 -13.97 29.16
CA ARG A 899 7.78 -14.85 29.06
C ARG A 899 6.75 -14.29 28.08
N SER A 900 6.36 -13.03 28.24
CA SER A 900 5.36 -12.38 27.42
C SER A 900 5.84 -12.22 25.97
N THR A 901 7.14 -11.95 25.78
CA THR A 901 7.79 -11.93 24.45
C THR A 901 7.67 -13.28 23.75
N PHE A 902 7.89 -14.38 24.47
CA PHE A 902 7.75 -15.73 23.92
C PHE A 902 6.31 -16.10 23.58
N LEU A 903 5.32 -15.65 24.35
CA LEU A 903 3.91 -15.85 24.02
C LEU A 903 3.54 -15.14 22.71
N CYS A 904 4.02 -13.90 22.51
CA CYS A 904 3.85 -13.17 21.26
C CYS A 904 4.46 -13.91 20.05
N ILE A 905 5.69 -14.42 20.20
CA ILE A 905 6.36 -15.22 19.17
C ILE A 905 5.57 -16.52 18.88
N GLY A 906 5.13 -17.19 19.95
CA GLY A 906 4.45 -18.49 19.91
C GLY A 906 3.09 -18.48 19.21
N GLY A 907 2.37 -17.35 19.21
CA GLY A 907 1.11 -17.26 18.46
C GLY A 907 0.23 -16.05 18.76
N THR A 908 0.49 -15.30 19.84
CA THR A 908 -0.36 -14.15 20.20
C THR A 908 -0.21 -12.98 19.21
N ALA A 909 1.01 -12.73 18.72
CA ALA A 909 1.25 -11.66 17.75
C ALA A 909 1.08 -12.14 16.29
N LEU A 910 0.68 -11.22 15.40
CA LEU A 910 0.64 -11.45 13.95
C LEU A 910 2.03 -11.85 13.42
N ARG A 911 2.08 -12.79 12.46
CA ARG A 911 3.34 -13.33 11.91
C ARG A 911 4.24 -12.24 11.35
N THR A 912 3.65 -11.24 10.68
CA THR A 912 4.36 -10.11 10.08
C THR A 912 5.05 -9.20 11.10
N GLN A 913 4.70 -9.30 12.39
CA GLN A 913 5.21 -8.41 13.43
C GLN A 913 6.16 -9.11 14.40
N VAL A 914 6.47 -10.40 14.23
CA VAL A 914 7.24 -11.16 15.22
C VAL A 914 8.70 -10.67 15.35
N GLU A 915 9.25 -10.05 14.32
CA GLU A 915 10.62 -9.55 14.30
C GLU A 915 10.88 -8.38 15.25
N ILE A 916 9.86 -7.61 15.63
CA ILE A 916 10.04 -6.46 16.54
C ILE A 916 10.50 -6.90 17.93
N PHE A 917 10.13 -8.13 18.34
CA PHE A 917 10.48 -8.69 19.63
C PHE A 917 11.99 -9.02 19.75
N ALA A 918 12.71 -9.09 18.63
CA ALA A 918 14.17 -9.23 18.63
C ALA A 918 14.87 -8.06 19.35
N ASP A 919 14.28 -6.87 19.33
CA ASP A 919 14.84 -5.67 19.99
C ASP A 919 14.89 -5.83 21.52
N ILE A 920 13.90 -6.51 22.12
CA ILE A 920 13.87 -6.80 23.56
C ILE A 920 15.01 -7.76 23.92
N PHE A 921 15.19 -8.85 23.16
CA PHE A 921 16.27 -9.80 23.40
C PHE A 921 17.65 -9.15 23.32
N LEU A 922 17.87 -8.30 22.31
CA LEU A 922 19.13 -7.56 22.17
C LEU A 922 19.36 -6.60 23.35
N ALA A 923 18.33 -5.86 23.77
CA ALA A 923 18.46 -4.94 24.90
C ALA A 923 18.80 -5.68 26.20
N LEU A 924 18.12 -6.80 26.49
CA LEU A 924 18.37 -7.62 27.66
C LEU A 924 19.76 -8.28 27.61
N ASN A 925 20.14 -8.88 26.47
CA ASN A 925 21.45 -9.53 26.34
C ASN A 925 22.61 -8.53 26.41
N PHE A 926 22.41 -7.28 25.95
CA PHE A 926 23.42 -6.24 26.02
C PHE A 926 23.61 -5.68 27.44
N ARG A 927 22.52 -5.47 28.19
CA ARG A 927 22.57 -4.82 29.52
C ARG A 927 22.58 -5.78 30.71
N TYR A 928 21.92 -6.93 30.59
CA TYR A 928 21.72 -7.93 31.66
C TYR A 928 22.06 -9.35 31.17
N PRO A 929 23.29 -9.59 30.67
CA PRO A 929 23.62 -10.87 30.04
C PRO A 929 23.49 -12.08 30.99
N THR A 930 23.83 -11.91 32.27
CA THR A 930 23.81 -13.00 33.26
C THR A 930 22.38 -13.40 33.61
N GLU A 931 21.54 -12.42 33.87
CA GLU A 931 20.13 -12.59 34.21
C GLU A 931 19.33 -13.05 32.99
N PHE A 932 19.64 -12.52 31.81
CA PHE A 932 19.01 -12.93 30.55
C PHE A 932 19.21 -14.43 30.29
N ILE A 933 20.40 -14.99 30.52
CA ILE A 933 20.65 -16.43 30.41
C ILE A 933 19.74 -17.22 31.37
N GLN A 934 19.49 -16.71 32.58
CA GLN A 934 18.58 -17.36 33.54
C GLN A 934 17.13 -17.29 33.08
N TRP A 935 16.65 -16.12 32.62
CA TRP A 935 15.29 -15.93 32.15
C TRP A 935 14.98 -16.73 30.86
N MET A 936 15.98 -16.96 30.00
CA MET A 936 15.81 -17.77 28.79
C MET A 936 15.46 -19.24 29.09
N LYS A 937 15.79 -19.75 30.29
CA LYS A 937 15.43 -21.12 30.72
C LYS A 937 13.92 -21.36 30.81
N LEU A 938 13.09 -20.31 30.74
CA LEU A 938 11.64 -20.45 30.55
C LEU A 938 11.27 -21.36 29.37
N LEU A 939 12.10 -21.42 28.33
CA LEU A 939 11.87 -22.31 27.18
C LEU A 939 12.00 -23.81 27.52
N GLU A 940 12.66 -24.17 28.63
CA GLU A 940 12.77 -25.55 29.08
C GLU A 940 11.42 -26.10 29.60
N ILE A 941 10.45 -25.22 29.90
CA ILE A 941 9.10 -25.62 30.30
C ILE A 941 8.41 -26.40 29.18
N THR A 942 7.82 -27.54 29.54
CA THR A 942 7.07 -28.39 28.61
C THR A 942 5.88 -27.62 28.03
N ASN A 943 5.62 -27.80 26.72
CA ASN A 943 4.55 -27.11 25.99
C ASN A 943 4.62 -25.57 25.95
N PHE A 944 5.75 -24.96 26.34
CA PHE A 944 5.98 -23.52 26.21
C PHE A 944 7.05 -23.21 25.14
N PRO A 945 6.86 -22.21 24.24
CA PRO A 945 5.67 -21.36 24.07
C PRO A 945 4.49 -22.09 23.42
N THR A 946 4.77 -23.20 22.73
CA THR A 946 3.80 -24.06 22.03
C THR A 946 4.24 -25.53 22.12
N ALA A 947 3.32 -26.47 21.85
CA ALA A 947 3.61 -27.91 21.85
C ALA A 947 4.40 -28.41 20.61
N PHE A 948 4.46 -27.63 19.53
CA PHE A 948 5.02 -28.07 18.24
C PHE A 948 6.56 -28.04 18.14
N VAL A 949 7.25 -27.38 19.08
CA VAL A 949 8.69 -27.17 19.00
C VAL A 949 9.45 -28.21 19.82
N SER A 950 10.41 -28.89 19.19
CA SER A 950 11.23 -29.91 19.87
C SER A 950 12.18 -29.29 20.90
N ALA A 951 12.61 -30.08 21.89
CA ALA A 951 13.58 -29.62 22.88
C ALA A 951 14.91 -29.17 22.24
N ASN A 952 15.35 -29.85 21.17
CA ASN A 952 16.54 -29.49 20.41
C ASN A 952 16.39 -28.12 19.72
N ASP A 953 15.24 -27.84 19.11
CA ASP A 953 15.01 -26.56 18.42
C ASP A 953 14.98 -25.39 19.40
N LYS A 954 14.39 -25.60 20.59
CA LYS A 954 14.44 -24.61 21.68
C LYS A 954 15.87 -24.34 22.15
N GLU A 955 16.67 -25.39 22.33
CA GLU A 955 18.08 -25.25 22.74
C GLU A 955 18.91 -24.51 21.67
N GLN A 956 18.71 -24.84 20.40
CA GLN A 956 19.39 -24.16 19.30
C GLN A 956 19.02 -22.67 19.23
N PHE A 957 17.73 -22.34 19.40
CA PHE A 957 17.28 -20.95 19.46
C PHE A 957 17.93 -20.19 20.62
N MET A 958 17.89 -20.76 21.84
CA MET A 958 18.52 -20.15 23.02
C MET A 958 20.01 -19.87 22.78
N ARG A 959 20.77 -20.85 22.28
CA ARG A 959 22.20 -20.70 22.00
C ARG A 959 22.47 -19.59 20.98
N LYS A 960 21.68 -19.53 19.91
CA LYS A 960 21.82 -18.52 18.85
C LYS A 960 21.52 -17.11 19.36
N VAL A 961 20.42 -16.90 20.09
CA VAL A 961 20.03 -15.58 20.58
C VAL A 961 20.97 -15.07 21.70
N ILE A 962 21.41 -15.95 22.62
CA ILE A 962 22.33 -15.58 23.70
C ILE A 962 23.71 -15.17 23.16
N LYS A 963 24.17 -15.78 22.06
CA LYS A 963 25.45 -15.45 21.44
C LYS A 963 25.48 -14.06 20.81
N GLU A 964 24.34 -13.60 20.29
CA GLU A 964 24.23 -12.35 19.53
C GLU A 964 23.87 -11.15 20.42
N ARG A 965 24.80 -10.20 20.56
CA ARG A 965 24.63 -8.99 21.39
C ARG A 965 24.41 -7.69 20.62
N VAL A 966 24.71 -7.69 19.32
CA VAL A 966 24.73 -6.46 18.49
C VAL A 966 24.01 -6.63 17.17
N ASN A 967 24.08 -7.81 16.54
CA ASN A 967 23.53 -8.01 15.20
C ASN A 967 22.01 -8.18 15.21
N LYS A 968 21.30 -7.06 15.02
CA LYS A 968 19.84 -7.03 14.99
C LYS A 968 19.22 -7.93 13.92
N ARG A 969 19.73 -7.87 12.69
CA ARG A 969 19.19 -8.64 11.56
C ARG A 969 19.26 -10.14 11.79
N LEU A 970 20.35 -10.61 12.41
CA LEU A 970 20.54 -12.03 12.70
C LEU A 970 19.58 -12.53 13.80
N VAL A 971 19.36 -11.73 14.86
CA VAL A 971 18.36 -12.07 15.88
C VAL A 971 16.95 -12.07 15.30
N GLN A 972 16.62 -11.12 14.42
CA GLN A 972 15.33 -11.10 13.70
C GLN A 972 15.12 -12.38 12.87
N ASP A 973 16.14 -12.82 12.12
CA ASP A 973 16.08 -14.09 11.36
C ASP A 973 15.85 -15.30 12.28
N HIS A 974 16.56 -15.37 13.40
CA HIS A 974 16.37 -16.45 14.38
C HIS A 974 14.97 -16.44 15.01
N VAL A 975 14.45 -15.25 15.35
CA VAL A 975 13.09 -15.07 15.88
C VAL A 975 12.05 -15.45 14.84
N ARG A 976 12.22 -15.08 13.57
CA ARG A 976 11.32 -15.43 12.47
C ARG A 976 11.25 -16.95 12.26
N LYS A 977 12.41 -17.61 12.16
CA LYS A 977 12.51 -19.06 12.00
C LYS A 977 11.90 -19.81 13.18
N PHE A 978 12.18 -19.37 14.40
CA PHE A 978 11.61 -19.98 15.60
C PHE A 978 10.09 -19.78 15.68
N ALA A 979 9.58 -18.60 15.30
CA ALA A 979 8.14 -18.35 15.23
C ALA A 979 7.44 -19.26 14.22
N ALA A 980 8.07 -19.54 13.06
CA ALA A 980 7.54 -20.48 12.08
C ALA A 980 7.42 -21.91 12.65
N LEU A 981 8.45 -22.37 13.38
CA LEU A 981 8.41 -23.65 14.10
C LEU A 981 7.32 -23.68 15.17
N CYS A 982 7.19 -22.62 15.98
CA CYS A 982 6.12 -22.50 16.98
C CYS A 982 4.72 -22.63 16.37
N ARG A 983 4.55 -22.23 15.10
CA ARG A 983 3.26 -22.22 14.40
C ARG A 983 3.07 -23.41 13.45
N ASN A 984 4.00 -24.37 13.45
CA ASN A 984 4.02 -25.55 12.57
C ASN A 984 3.99 -25.19 11.07
N ILE A 985 4.83 -24.24 10.66
CA ILE A 985 4.97 -23.77 9.26
C ILE A 985 6.40 -24.01 8.78
N VAL A 986 6.56 -24.56 7.57
CA VAL A 986 7.86 -24.62 6.88
C VAL A 986 8.03 -23.32 6.10
N GLU A 987 9.06 -22.54 6.41
CA GLU A 987 9.53 -21.53 5.47
C GLU A 987 10.14 -22.27 4.28
N TYR A 988 9.58 -22.10 3.09
CA TYR A 988 10.34 -22.42 1.88
C TYR A 988 11.59 -21.53 1.95
N GLU A 989 12.75 -22.15 2.16
CA GLU A 989 14.01 -21.46 1.87
C GLU A 989 13.94 -21.14 0.39
N ASN A 990 13.62 -19.89 0.05
CA ASN A 990 13.92 -19.32 -1.25
C ASN A 990 15.45 -19.35 -1.37
N LYS A 991 15.97 -20.46 -1.87
CA LYS A 991 17.36 -20.63 -2.28
C LYS A 991 17.45 -20.47 -3.78
#